data_AF-A0A1A3C4P2-F1
#
_entry.id   AF-A0A1A3C4P2-F1
#
_cell.length_a   1.000
_cell.length_b   1.000
_cell.length_c   1.000
_cell.angle_alpha   90.00
_cell.angle_beta   90.00
_cell.angle_gamma   90.00
#
_symmetry.space_group_name_H-M   'P 1'
#
loop_
_entity.id
_entity.type
_entity.pdbx_description
1 polymer ?
#
loop_
_entity_poly.entity_id
_entity_poly.type
_entity_poly.pdbx_seq_one_letter_code
_entity_poly.pdbx_strand_id
1 'polypeptide(L)'
;MADRAVLELRIHGINNTTPESMLDLPGEDVEKFAGDALGSFWRPKSPGANAPTQLEAYSWGGMARSSVGGAMGIGRIVGAIARIGWALLIPFGLVNVAYWSRKFDDGPEPDQRPGRDGWRHGRGAASLRIAGLMLTLLLAVSATTIALDLIGVQCYASDSTRLCTNLPSQLDFLGNLTQSRRLAVLSVVPVLLILGLAMLSAVTRVRYEQPDPSTPENSRKKPEASDVTTPKWPILSTQGFWAHRESTKVTSRMHVAATATLIATGTAFHVAFGRGESCGSRDRFFSAACRQEVLHGDGTVITELAVVAIGIAVLAFTFTSVGLRSDCAVDVPRRSSRRRVLDWGPVAAGAGLFAVQAALLWRDQPDPKPRQLLGVAFTPTLLLAALLGLALGALLWRPSVKTAWDGLPTALGLGFATLVVISGYANNIRWWFPVWLGAAAVVLGVLLVVRRRVAEKCKHEAWNGGGPGVLLLTAAAFAMLLSSAVVTAAGDWLNGNNSASKLADGVSGSVPDLQVPLPYVWAGASVIPVIIGMFAVGTYAFARSWRGRKALDGGQPMTANAAGFAAFAQRAEKFVAALAALSAVAMAVTLVASVRAFTPRGFGSWWLAAVLDRLLSIGMWALAGTGVLVIGLAVGGTAVGGRPLGLVWDLICFLPRTGHPLAPPCYAERVVPELAARCADWFAQEPGRRAILSAHSLGSVLAVAVILSPRLDDHRDRVALLSYGSQLRTYFGRIFPELLGPRVLGCPPCLAADLRTPDPWARERSAEHGPAPVPDHRSVYGHLGPGPRWRSLWRRTDYLGFPVWGYAEKENPIDRVAARVVKVGYLYEIQTHSGYPRTEQYRSALTELSGVANQPSDPAEPGADPNPAPAPQ
;
A
#
# COMPACT_ATOMS: atom_id res chain seq x y z
N MET A 1 11.84 45.22 -22.40
CA MET A 1 11.27 43.89 -22.08
C MET A 1 10.52 44.05 -20.79
N ALA A 2 9.19 44.01 -20.81
CA ALA A 2 8.38 44.20 -19.60
C ALA A 2 8.73 43.15 -18.55
N ASP A 3 8.87 43.59 -17.31
CA ASP A 3 9.25 42.80 -16.14
C ASP A 3 8.25 41.64 -15.96
N ARG A 4 8.64 40.42 -16.36
CA ARG A 4 7.74 39.26 -16.36
C ARG A 4 7.64 38.74 -14.94
N ALA A 5 6.50 38.97 -14.26
CA ALA A 5 6.27 38.41 -12.93
C ALA A 5 6.36 36.87 -12.95
N VAL A 6 7.22 36.33 -12.07
CA VAL A 6 7.45 34.90 -11.89
C VAL A 6 6.83 34.44 -10.57
N LEU A 7 6.06 33.36 -10.58
CA LEU A 7 5.59 32.70 -9.35
C LEU A 7 6.53 31.54 -8.99
N GLU A 8 7.19 31.58 -7.84
CA GLU A 8 7.85 30.40 -7.25
C GLU A 8 6.85 29.73 -6.30
N LEU A 9 6.34 28.56 -6.70
CA LEU A 9 5.42 27.76 -5.89
C LEU A 9 6.17 26.59 -5.26
N ARG A 10 6.45 26.67 -3.96
CA ARG A 10 7.14 25.65 -3.17
C ARG A 10 6.19 24.53 -2.74
N ILE A 11 6.58 23.30 -3.04
CA ILE A 11 5.83 22.07 -2.76
C ILE A 11 6.74 21.12 -1.97
N HIS A 12 6.41 20.90 -0.70
CA HIS A 12 7.15 19.97 0.15
C HIS A 12 6.73 18.50 -0.05
N GLY A 13 7.56 17.59 0.47
CA GLY A 13 7.31 16.16 0.53
C GLY A 13 6.68 15.69 1.86
N ILE A 14 7.21 14.59 2.40
CA ILE A 14 6.53 13.74 3.41
C ILE A 14 6.67 14.24 4.85
N ASN A 15 7.71 15.04 5.12
CA ASN A 15 8.10 15.40 6.49
C ASN A 15 7.19 16.44 7.14
N ASN A 16 5.99 16.67 6.62
CA ASN A 16 5.03 17.62 7.17
C ASN A 16 5.69 18.99 7.36
N THR A 17 6.50 19.40 6.38
CA THR A 17 7.27 20.64 6.45
C THR A 17 6.28 21.79 6.63
N THR A 18 6.49 22.58 7.68
CA THR A 18 5.59 23.69 7.98
C THR A 18 5.70 24.76 6.89
N PRO A 19 4.63 25.55 6.67
CA PRO A 19 4.67 26.66 5.72
C PRO A 19 5.86 27.60 5.93
N GLU A 20 6.12 27.97 7.17
CA GLU A 20 7.24 28.79 7.62
C GLU A 20 8.61 28.15 7.27
N SER A 21 8.77 26.85 7.48
CA SER A 21 9.98 26.14 7.05
C SER A 21 10.11 26.01 5.53
N MET A 22 9.01 25.93 4.78
CA MET A 22 9.05 25.91 3.31
C MET A 22 9.45 27.28 2.75
N LEU A 23 8.92 28.36 3.34
CA LEU A 23 9.21 29.73 2.96
C LEU A 23 10.59 30.20 3.47
N ASP A 24 11.17 29.48 4.44
CA ASP A 24 12.42 29.83 5.15
C ASP A 24 12.28 31.18 5.88
N LEU A 25 11.11 31.38 6.51
CA LEU A 25 10.75 32.58 7.25
C LEU A 25 10.26 32.22 8.66
N PRO A 26 10.37 33.14 9.64
CA PRO A 26 9.70 32.99 10.93
C PRO A 26 8.17 32.84 10.79
N GLY A 27 7.55 32.14 11.74
CA GLY A 27 6.10 31.88 11.71
C GLY A 27 5.23 33.15 11.77
N GLU A 28 5.74 34.23 12.34
CA GLU A 28 5.07 35.53 12.40
C GLU A 28 5.04 36.27 11.06
N ASP A 29 5.93 35.92 10.13
CA ASP A 29 6.09 36.59 8.83
C ASP A 29 5.37 35.87 7.69
N VAL A 30 4.67 34.78 7.98
CA VAL A 30 3.89 34.03 7.00
C VAL A 30 2.40 34.17 7.24
N GLU A 31 1.63 34.21 6.15
CA GLU A 31 0.17 34.22 6.22
C GLU A 31 -0.44 33.18 5.29
N LYS A 32 -1.53 32.56 5.77
CA LYS A 32 -2.39 31.71 4.95
C LYS A 32 -3.37 32.58 4.20
N PHE A 33 -3.34 32.55 2.88
CA PHE A 33 -4.26 33.35 2.05
C PHE A 33 -5.36 32.52 1.36
N ALA A 34 -5.19 31.20 1.24
CA ALA A 34 -6.21 30.32 0.64
C ALA A 34 -6.20 28.89 1.22
N GLY A 35 -7.32 28.16 1.06
CA GLY A 35 -7.49 26.77 1.46
C GLY A 35 -8.01 26.55 2.89
N ASP A 36 -7.92 25.32 3.40
CA ASP A 36 -8.49 24.89 4.69
C ASP A 36 -7.44 24.28 5.63
N ALA A 37 -7.84 23.45 6.61
CA ALA A 37 -6.93 22.81 7.54
C ALA A 37 -6.18 21.59 6.96
N LEU A 38 -6.61 21.09 5.80
CA LEU A 38 -6.07 19.91 5.12
C LEU A 38 -5.06 20.30 4.04
N GLY A 39 -5.42 21.26 3.18
CA GLY A 39 -4.59 21.81 2.11
C GLY A 39 -4.73 23.34 2.06
N SER A 40 -3.61 24.07 2.04
CA SER A 40 -3.63 25.54 2.10
C SER A 40 -2.42 26.18 1.43
N PHE A 41 -2.63 27.39 0.91
CA PHE A 41 -1.59 28.23 0.31
C PHE A 41 -1.16 29.33 1.27
N TRP A 42 0.15 29.54 1.30
CA TRP A 42 0.84 30.45 2.21
C TRP A 42 1.79 31.35 1.44
N ARG A 43 1.99 32.57 1.95
CA ARG A 43 2.90 33.56 1.40
C ARG A 43 3.54 34.40 2.51
N PRO A 44 4.64 35.11 2.24
CA PRO A 44 5.16 36.13 3.15
C PRO A 44 4.16 37.29 3.34
N LYS A 45 4.04 37.83 4.56
CA LYS A 45 3.16 38.99 4.87
C LYS A 45 3.63 40.29 4.23
N SER A 46 4.94 40.49 4.21
CA SER A 46 5.59 41.65 3.60
C SER A 46 6.40 41.17 2.39
N PRO A 47 5.77 40.86 1.25
CA PRO A 47 6.51 40.60 0.03
C PRO A 47 7.32 41.85 -0.29
N GLY A 48 8.63 41.71 -0.54
CA GLY A 48 9.46 42.85 -0.95
C GLY A 48 8.77 43.56 -2.11
N ALA A 49 8.47 44.85 -1.97
CA ALA A 49 7.52 45.57 -2.83
C ALA A 49 7.86 45.57 -4.32
N ASN A 50 9.10 45.20 -4.68
CA ASN A 50 9.63 45.08 -6.05
C ASN A 50 10.31 43.71 -6.31
N ALA A 51 9.93 42.64 -5.61
CA ALA A 51 10.53 41.32 -5.85
C ALA A 51 10.10 40.81 -7.24
N PRO A 52 11.06 40.47 -8.15
CA PRO A 52 10.74 39.94 -9.48
C PRO A 52 10.03 38.58 -9.44
N THR A 53 10.08 37.91 -8.29
CA THR A 53 9.48 36.60 -8.04
C THR A 53 8.52 36.65 -6.85
N GLN A 54 7.26 36.30 -7.09
CA GLN A 54 6.26 36.07 -6.04
C GLN A 54 6.47 34.67 -5.45
N LEU A 55 6.77 34.61 -4.15
CA LEU A 55 7.02 33.36 -3.43
C LEU A 55 5.74 32.87 -2.74
N GLU A 56 5.36 31.63 -3.01
CA GLU A 56 4.24 30.94 -2.36
C GLU A 56 4.63 29.52 -1.95
N ALA A 57 3.95 28.99 -0.94
CA ALA A 57 4.10 27.61 -0.52
C ALA A 57 2.75 26.93 -0.37
N TYR A 58 2.66 25.66 -0.81
CA TYR A 58 1.47 24.85 -0.63
C TYR A 58 1.68 23.78 0.43
N SER A 59 0.93 23.88 1.53
CA SER A 59 1.00 22.96 2.65
C SER A 59 -0.17 21.98 2.64
N TRP A 60 0.14 20.71 2.38
CA TRP A 60 -0.77 19.57 2.45
C TRP A 60 -0.55 18.68 3.69
N GLY A 61 0.30 19.12 4.63
CA GLY A 61 0.62 18.34 5.82
C GLY A 61 -0.60 17.99 6.68
N GLY A 62 -1.66 18.80 6.64
CA GLY A 62 -2.93 18.52 7.32
C GLY A 62 -3.62 17.23 6.85
N MET A 63 -3.48 16.88 5.57
CA MET A 63 -3.96 15.61 5.00
C MET A 63 -3.15 14.40 5.48
N ALA A 64 -1.85 14.58 5.75
CA ALA A 64 -0.98 13.55 6.32
C ALA A 64 -1.06 13.44 7.87
N ARG A 65 -1.61 14.48 8.53
CA ARG A 65 -1.85 14.54 9.99
C ARG A 65 -3.24 14.05 10.40
N SER A 66 -4.27 14.37 9.63
CA SER A 66 -5.67 14.00 9.95
C SER A 66 -5.99 12.53 9.67
N SER A 67 -5.11 11.82 8.95
CA SER A 67 -5.02 10.36 8.96
C SER A 67 -4.43 9.80 10.26
N VAL A 68 -4.03 10.63 11.22
CA VAL A 68 -3.54 10.22 12.56
C VAL A 68 -4.40 10.91 13.61
N GLY A 69 -5.67 10.48 13.74
CA GLY A 69 -6.51 10.63 14.94
C GLY A 69 -6.89 12.05 15.42
N GLY A 70 -6.34 13.13 14.86
CA GLY A 70 -6.51 14.48 15.41
C GLY A 70 -7.83 15.18 15.06
N ALA A 71 -8.52 14.75 14.01
CA ALA A 71 -9.60 15.53 13.41
C ALA A 71 -11.00 15.32 14.02
N MET A 72 -11.14 14.54 15.10
CA MET A 72 -12.46 14.16 15.60
C MET A 72 -12.73 14.51 17.07
N GLY A 73 -11.80 15.12 17.80
CA GLY A 73 -12.05 15.57 19.19
C GLY A 73 -12.52 14.44 20.12
N ILE A 74 -12.17 13.18 19.83
CA ILE A 74 -12.63 12.01 20.58
C ILE A 74 -11.52 11.55 21.53
N GLY A 75 -11.90 11.15 22.75
CA GLY A 75 -10.99 10.81 23.84
C GLY A 75 -9.83 9.86 23.49
N ARG A 76 -8.78 9.90 24.33
CA ARG A 76 -7.49 9.21 24.15
C ARG A 76 -7.57 7.74 23.69
N ILE A 77 -8.58 7.00 24.14
CA ILE A 77 -8.79 5.58 23.82
C ILE A 77 -9.21 5.39 22.35
N VAL A 78 -10.14 6.21 21.84
CA VAL A 78 -10.58 6.16 20.44
C VAL A 78 -9.46 6.63 19.51
N GLY A 79 -8.66 7.60 19.93
CA GLY A 79 -7.46 8.01 19.21
C GLY A 79 -6.39 6.92 19.12
N ALA A 80 -6.29 6.01 20.11
CA ALA A 80 -5.40 4.84 20.04
C ALA A 80 -5.94 3.75 19.09
N ILE A 81 -7.25 3.49 19.14
CA ILE A 81 -7.93 2.53 18.24
C ILE A 81 -7.87 3.00 16.78
N ALA A 82 -8.08 4.29 16.52
CA ALA A 82 -7.94 4.88 15.19
C ALA A 82 -6.52 4.67 14.64
N ARG A 83 -5.49 4.84 15.49
CA ARG A 83 -4.07 4.66 15.14
C ARG A 83 -3.72 3.21 14.78
N ILE A 84 -4.24 2.22 15.53
CA ILE A 84 -4.14 0.80 15.19
C ILE A 84 -4.87 0.49 13.87
N GLY A 85 -6.05 1.09 13.68
CA GLY A 85 -6.85 0.95 12.47
C GLY A 85 -6.10 1.34 11.19
N TRP A 86 -5.23 2.35 11.24
CA TRP A 86 -4.45 2.77 10.07
C TRP A 86 -3.35 1.78 9.68
N ALA A 87 -2.69 1.13 10.65
CA ALA A 87 -1.73 0.06 10.35
C ALA A 87 -2.41 -1.15 9.67
N LEU A 88 -3.67 -1.46 10.05
CA LEU A 88 -4.49 -2.50 9.41
C LEU A 88 -4.83 -2.17 7.94
N LEU A 89 -4.70 -0.91 7.49
CA LEU A 89 -4.93 -0.52 6.10
C LEU A 89 -3.68 -0.67 5.21
N ILE A 90 -2.50 -0.93 5.77
CA ILE A 90 -1.26 -1.11 5.00
C ILE A 90 -1.43 -2.18 3.90
N PRO A 91 -1.97 -3.39 4.17
CA PRO A 91 -2.23 -4.38 3.11
C PRO A 91 -3.11 -3.85 1.97
N PHE A 92 -4.16 -3.09 2.31
CA PHE A 92 -5.08 -2.53 1.31
C PHE A 92 -4.39 -1.46 0.45
N GLY A 93 -3.57 -0.61 1.07
CA GLY A 93 -2.74 0.36 0.39
C GLY A 93 -1.71 -0.28 -0.54
N LEU A 94 -1.01 -1.33 -0.10
CA LEU A 94 -0.03 -2.05 -0.91
C LEU A 94 -0.65 -2.74 -2.13
N VAL A 95 -1.85 -3.32 -2.01
CA VAL A 95 -2.58 -3.83 -3.18
C VAL A 95 -3.01 -2.72 -4.13
N ASN A 96 -3.35 -1.54 -3.62
CA ASN A 96 -3.60 -0.38 -4.46
C ASN A 96 -2.35 0.04 -5.24
N VAL A 97 -1.18 0.07 -4.60
CA VAL A 97 0.10 0.34 -5.28
C VAL A 97 0.41 -0.77 -6.30
N ALA A 98 0.16 -2.03 -5.97
CA ALA A 98 0.34 -3.16 -6.88
C ALA A 98 -0.51 -2.98 -8.15
N TYR A 99 -1.75 -2.49 -8.02
CA TYR A 99 -2.64 -2.16 -9.14
C TYR A 99 -2.04 -1.13 -10.08
N TRP A 100 -1.29 -0.15 -9.57
CA TRP A 100 -0.70 0.88 -10.41
C TRP A 100 0.69 0.53 -10.94
N SER A 101 1.35 -0.48 -10.36
CA SER A 101 2.66 -0.97 -10.82
C SER A 101 2.58 -1.94 -12.01
N ARG A 102 1.37 -2.28 -12.45
CA ARG A 102 1.13 -3.20 -13.57
C ARG A 102 1.33 -2.49 -14.90
N LYS A 103 1.51 -3.28 -15.95
CA LYS A 103 1.46 -2.75 -17.31
C LYS A 103 0.02 -2.36 -17.66
N PHE A 104 -0.17 -1.12 -18.09
CA PHE A 104 -1.36 -0.68 -18.79
C PHE A 104 -1.00 -0.87 -20.27
N ASP A 105 -1.65 -1.81 -20.96
CA ASP A 105 -1.29 -2.17 -22.34
C ASP A 105 -1.48 -0.94 -23.25
N ASP A 106 -0.36 -0.24 -23.44
CA ASP A 106 0.02 0.80 -24.39
C ASP A 106 -1.17 1.58 -24.99
N GLY A 107 -1.37 2.81 -24.50
CA GLY A 107 -1.62 3.91 -25.42
C GLY A 107 -0.51 3.87 -26.48
N PRO A 108 -0.82 4.04 -27.77
CA PRO A 108 -0.11 3.28 -28.78
C PRO A 108 1.33 3.79 -29.01
N GLU A 109 2.08 3.12 -29.90
CA GLU A 109 3.14 3.81 -30.66
C GLU A 109 2.67 5.21 -31.05
N PRO A 110 3.55 6.23 -31.10
CA PRO A 110 3.18 7.63 -31.36
C PRO A 110 2.18 7.83 -32.52
N ASP A 111 2.17 6.92 -33.49
CA ASP A 111 1.37 6.98 -34.72
C ASP A 111 0.09 6.13 -34.73
N GLN A 112 -0.15 5.27 -33.73
CA GLN A 112 -1.38 4.47 -33.67
C GLN A 112 -2.44 5.21 -32.83
N ARG A 113 -3.67 5.30 -33.34
CA ARG A 113 -4.80 5.88 -32.62
C ARG A 113 -5.18 4.98 -31.43
N PRO A 114 -5.60 5.54 -30.27
CA PRO A 114 -6.17 4.72 -29.20
C PRO A 114 -7.24 3.80 -29.80
N GLY A 115 -7.19 2.50 -29.48
CA GLY A 115 -8.27 1.60 -29.87
C GLY A 115 -9.61 2.13 -29.35
N ARG A 116 -10.72 1.79 -30.00
CA ARG A 116 -12.10 2.17 -29.62
C ARG A 116 -12.49 1.91 -28.13
N ASP A 117 -11.63 1.24 -27.36
CA ASP A 117 -11.91 0.69 -26.03
C ASP A 117 -11.17 1.34 -24.84
N GLY A 118 -10.42 2.44 -25.00
CA GLY A 118 -9.78 3.13 -23.87
C GLY A 118 -8.37 2.66 -23.51
N TRP A 119 -7.80 3.17 -22.41
CA TRP A 119 -6.65 2.53 -21.75
C TRP A 119 -7.08 1.13 -21.34
N ARG A 120 -6.57 0.12 -22.06
CA ARG A 120 -6.94 -1.27 -21.80
C ARG A 120 -6.71 -1.57 -20.32
N HIS A 121 -7.66 -2.30 -19.72
CA HIS A 121 -7.62 -2.65 -18.30
C HIS A 121 -6.38 -3.44 -17.90
N GLY A 122 -5.52 -3.85 -18.86
CA GLY A 122 -4.21 -4.47 -18.69
C GLY A 122 -4.25 -5.76 -17.88
N ARG A 123 -3.21 -6.57 -17.99
CA ARG A 123 -3.14 -7.84 -17.26
C ARG A 123 -3.16 -7.59 -15.75
N GLY A 124 -3.93 -8.41 -15.03
CA GLY A 124 -3.94 -8.44 -13.56
C GLY A 124 -4.88 -7.45 -12.86
N ALA A 125 -5.58 -6.54 -13.55
CA ALA A 125 -6.51 -5.60 -12.89
C ALA A 125 -7.62 -6.32 -12.10
N ALA A 126 -8.29 -7.29 -12.73
CA ALA A 126 -9.32 -8.11 -12.07
C ALA A 126 -8.74 -8.92 -10.92
N SER A 127 -7.59 -9.57 -11.15
CA SER A 127 -6.91 -10.36 -10.13
C SER A 127 -6.51 -9.53 -8.91
N LEU A 128 -6.08 -8.27 -9.09
CA LEU A 128 -5.70 -7.39 -7.98
C LEU A 128 -6.91 -6.87 -7.20
N ARG A 129 -8.03 -6.57 -7.87
CA ARG A 129 -9.28 -6.22 -7.17
C ARG A 129 -9.86 -7.41 -6.42
N ILE A 130 -9.77 -8.61 -7.00
CA ILE A 130 -10.12 -9.88 -6.33
C ILE A 130 -9.21 -10.11 -5.12
N ALA A 131 -7.89 -9.91 -5.27
CA ALA A 131 -6.96 -10.00 -4.15
C ALA A 131 -7.30 -8.98 -3.07
N GLY A 132 -7.72 -7.77 -3.45
CA GLY A 132 -8.21 -6.77 -2.51
C GLY A 132 -9.47 -7.22 -1.76
N LEU A 133 -10.43 -7.83 -2.45
CA LEU A 133 -11.59 -8.46 -1.80
C LEU A 133 -11.16 -9.55 -0.83
N MET A 134 -10.23 -10.43 -1.22
CA MET A 134 -9.69 -11.49 -0.35
C MET A 134 -9.01 -10.95 0.90
N LEU A 135 -8.27 -9.84 0.81
CA LEU A 135 -7.69 -9.18 1.98
C LEU A 135 -8.77 -8.63 2.94
N THR A 136 -9.86 -8.08 2.39
CA THR A 136 -11.01 -7.66 3.21
C THR A 136 -11.68 -8.85 3.88
N LEU A 137 -11.87 -9.96 3.16
CA LEU A 137 -12.44 -11.18 3.72
C LEU A 137 -11.52 -11.79 4.78
N LEU A 138 -10.19 -11.72 4.62
CA LEU A 138 -9.25 -12.20 5.62
C LEU A 138 -9.37 -11.40 6.93
N LEU A 139 -9.47 -10.07 6.85
CA LEU A 139 -9.74 -9.21 8.01
C LEU A 139 -11.09 -9.56 8.66
N ALA A 140 -12.14 -9.72 7.87
CA ALA A 140 -13.47 -10.09 8.36
C ALA A 140 -13.46 -11.45 9.06
N VAL A 141 -12.74 -12.42 8.51
CA VAL A 141 -12.57 -13.76 9.11
C VAL A 141 -11.80 -13.68 10.40
N SER A 142 -10.75 -12.86 10.51
CA SER A 142 -10.05 -12.65 11.79
C SER A 142 -10.97 -12.08 12.87
N ALA A 143 -11.78 -11.08 12.52
CA ALA A 143 -12.79 -10.55 13.42
C ALA A 143 -13.86 -11.59 13.76
N THR A 144 -14.23 -12.45 12.81
CA THR A 144 -15.17 -13.56 13.02
C THR A 144 -14.60 -14.63 13.93
N THR A 145 -13.31 -14.97 13.80
CA THR A 145 -12.61 -15.87 14.71
C THR A 145 -12.65 -15.34 16.14
N ILE A 146 -12.41 -14.05 16.35
CA ILE A 146 -12.45 -13.47 17.70
C ILE A 146 -13.88 -13.44 18.24
N ALA A 147 -14.81 -12.86 17.47
CA ALA A 147 -16.16 -12.60 17.96
C ALA A 147 -17.03 -13.87 18.03
N LEU A 148 -17.01 -14.72 17.00
CA LEU A 148 -17.92 -15.87 16.92
C LEU A 148 -17.25 -17.14 17.45
N ASP A 149 -16.02 -17.43 17.01
CA ASP A 149 -15.35 -18.71 17.38
C ASP A 149 -14.83 -18.68 18.82
N LEU A 150 -13.95 -17.72 19.16
CA LEU A 150 -13.40 -17.63 20.52
C LEU A 150 -14.48 -17.22 21.54
N ILE A 151 -15.19 -16.10 21.31
CA ILE A 151 -16.16 -15.59 22.28
C ILE A 151 -17.50 -16.35 22.21
N GLY A 152 -18.10 -16.46 21.02
CA GLY A 152 -19.45 -17.02 20.86
C GLY A 152 -19.56 -18.52 21.08
N VAL A 153 -18.55 -19.29 20.68
CA VAL A 153 -18.52 -20.76 20.76
C VAL A 153 -17.70 -21.23 21.97
N GLN A 154 -16.44 -20.81 22.08
CA GLN A 154 -15.49 -21.43 23.03
C GLN A 154 -15.64 -20.93 24.47
N CYS A 155 -15.80 -19.61 24.70
CA CYS A 155 -15.87 -19.06 26.06
C CYS A 155 -17.05 -19.57 26.91
N TYR A 156 -18.12 -20.05 26.26
CA TYR A 156 -19.36 -20.54 26.89
C TYR A 156 -19.62 -22.03 26.61
N ALA A 157 -18.58 -22.81 26.31
CA ALA A 157 -18.71 -24.23 25.97
C ALA A 157 -18.87 -25.19 27.16
N SER A 158 -18.75 -24.70 28.41
CA SER A 158 -18.82 -25.52 29.62
C SER A 158 -19.81 -24.92 30.63
N ASP A 159 -20.73 -25.74 31.14
CA ASP A 159 -21.81 -25.32 32.04
C ASP A 159 -21.33 -24.94 33.46
N SER A 160 -20.09 -25.29 33.83
CA SER A 160 -19.59 -25.20 35.21
C SER A 160 -18.49 -24.16 35.45
N THR A 161 -17.81 -23.66 34.41
CA THR A 161 -16.71 -22.69 34.53
C THR A 161 -16.50 -21.87 33.27
N ARG A 162 -16.37 -20.54 33.42
CA ARG A 162 -16.04 -19.61 32.33
C ARG A 162 -14.58 -19.79 31.93
N LEU A 163 -14.34 -20.38 30.76
CA LEU A 163 -12.98 -20.58 30.20
C LEU A 163 -12.26 -19.24 29.99
N CYS A 164 -13.00 -18.22 29.56
CA CYS A 164 -12.45 -16.89 29.28
C CYS A 164 -12.57 -15.97 30.51
N THR A 165 -11.58 -16.03 31.40
CA THR A 165 -11.58 -15.33 32.70
C THR A 165 -11.47 -13.80 32.59
N ASN A 166 -10.84 -13.29 31.53
CA ASN A 166 -10.68 -11.85 31.29
C ASN A 166 -11.86 -11.21 30.55
N LEU A 167 -12.85 -11.99 30.12
CA LEU A 167 -14.01 -11.46 29.40
C LEU A 167 -14.86 -10.58 30.35
N PRO A 168 -15.28 -9.36 29.95
CA PRO A 168 -15.98 -8.45 30.86
C PRO A 168 -17.33 -9.01 31.32
N SER A 169 -17.72 -8.73 32.56
CA SER A 169 -18.99 -9.20 33.15
C SER A 169 -20.24 -8.68 32.41
N GLN A 170 -20.12 -7.57 31.67
CA GLN A 170 -21.18 -7.05 30.81
C GLN A 170 -21.56 -8.01 29.67
N LEU A 171 -20.72 -8.99 29.35
CA LEU A 171 -20.99 -10.01 28.32
C LEU A 171 -21.60 -11.30 28.91
N ASP A 172 -21.84 -11.38 30.21
CA ASP A 172 -22.32 -12.62 30.86
C ASP A 172 -23.71 -13.04 30.39
N PHE A 173 -24.54 -12.08 29.95
CA PHE A 173 -25.86 -12.36 29.37
C PHE A 173 -25.79 -13.28 28.14
N LEU A 174 -24.66 -13.32 27.42
CA LEU A 174 -24.46 -14.23 26.29
C LEU A 174 -24.50 -15.70 26.73
N GLY A 175 -24.11 -15.99 27.97
CA GLY A 175 -24.20 -17.34 28.55
C GLY A 175 -25.64 -17.84 28.65
N ASN A 176 -26.62 -16.94 28.78
CA ASN A 176 -28.04 -17.29 28.84
C ASN A 176 -28.67 -17.57 27.47
N LEU A 177 -27.94 -17.31 26.38
CA LEU A 177 -28.39 -17.57 25.02
C LEU A 177 -27.87 -18.93 24.56
N THR A 178 -28.65 -19.63 23.73
CA THR A 178 -28.15 -20.80 22.98
C THR A 178 -26.98 -20.39 22.09
N GLN A 179 -26.08 -21.33 21.76
CA GLN A 179 -24.94 -21.07 20.89
C GLN A 179 -25.37 -20.44 19.56
N SER A 180 -26.45 -20.93 18.94
CA SER A 180 -26.99 -20.36 17.69
C SER A 180 -27.39 -18.89 17.84
N ARG A 181 -28.07 -18.53 18.95
CA ARG A 181 -28.45 -17.14 19.24
C ARG A 181 -27.24 -16.25 19.53
N ARG A 182 -26.21 -16.77 20.23
CA ARG A 182 -24.94 -16.05 20.40
C ARG A 182 -24.29 -15.74 19.05
N LEU A 183 -24.23 -16.71 18.14
CA LEU A 183 -23.70 -16.51 16.79
C LEU A 183 -24.50 -15.47 16.01
N ALA A 184 -25.83 -15.46 16.11
CA ALA A 184 -26.67 -14.45 15.48
C ALA A 184 -26.30 -13.03 15.92
N VAL A 185 -26.18 -12.79 17.23
CA VAL A 185 -25.81 -11.47 17.78
C VAL A 185 -24.38 -11.09 17.40
N LEU A 186 -23.42 -11.99 17.61
CA LEU A 186 -22.00 -11.70 17.43
C LEU A 186 -21.61 -11.60 15.94
N SER A 187 -22.37 -12.20 15.02
CA SER A 187 -22.20 -12.06 13.56
C SER A 187 -22.26 -10.61 13.06
N VAL A 188 -22.91 -9.73 13.81
CA VAL A 188 -23.01 -8.30 13.48
C VAL A 188 -21.67 -7.59 13.65
N VAL A 189 -20.81 -8.03 14.58
CA VAL A 189 -19.52 -7.38 14.89
C VAL A 189 -18.59 -7.27 13.67
N PRO A 190 -18.23 -8.37 12.97
CA PRO A 190 -17.38 -8.27 11.77
C PRO A 190 -18.06 -7.51 10.61
N VAL A 191 -19.39 -7.54 10.48
CA VAL A 191 -20.10 -6.72 9.48
C VAL A 191 -19.97 -5.23 9.80
N LEU A 192 -20.18 -4.85 11.07
CA LEU A 192 -20.03 -3.47 11.52
C LEU A 192 -18.59 -2.97 11.38
N LEU A 193 -17.58 -3.83 11.59
CA LEU A 193 -16.18 -3.48 11.35
C LEU A 193 -15.97 -3.06 9.89
N ILE A 194 -16.39 -3.89 8.93
CA ILE A 194 -16.20 -3.58 7.50
C ILE A 194 -17.10 -2.42 7.05
N LEU A 195 -18.31 -2.31 7.59
CA LEU A 195 -19.20 -1.16 7.35
C LEU A 195 -18.57 0.14 7.89
N GLY A 196 -17.97 0.11 9.08
CA GLY A 196 -17.25 1.22 9.69
C GLY A 196 -16.05 1.66 8.84
N LEU A 197 -15.27 0.71 8.31
CA LEU A 197 -14.20 1.00 7.35
C LEU A 197 -14.74 1.59 6.03
N ALA A 198 -15.86 1.08 5.53
CA ALA A 198 -16.52 1.62 4.34
C ALA A 198 -17.05 3.04 4.58
N MET A 199 -17.60 3.32 5.76
CA MET A 199 -18.05 4.65 6.17
C MET A 199 -16.87 5.61 6.33
N LEU A 200 -15.80 5.20 7.01
CA LEU A 200 -14.57 5.98 7.15
C LEU A 200 -13.96 6.28 5.76
N SER A 201 -13.92 5.28 4.88
CA SER A 201 -13.50 5.43 3.48
C SER A 201 -14.40 6.42 2.72
N ALA A 202 -15.71 6.45 2.99
CA ALA A 202 -16.65 7.40 2.40
C ALA A 202 -16.53 8.82 2.95
N VAL A 203 -16.28 8.99 4.26
CA VAL A 203 -16.08 10.32 4.88
C VAL A 203 -14.78 10.94 4.41
N THR A 204 -13.69 10.17 4.42
CA THR A 204 -12.38 10.63 3.91
C THR A 204 -12.46 10.97 2.43
N ARG A 205 -13.21 10.21 1.63
CA ARG A 205 -13.48 10.55 0.23
C ARG A 205 -14.01 11.96 0.05
N VAL A 206 -15.06 12.35 0.78
CA VAL A 206 -15.71 13.66 0.63
C VAL A 206 -14.78 14.82 0.98
N ARG A 207 -13.80 14.61 1.86
CA ARG A 207 -12.84 15.64 2.29
C ARG A 207 -11.64 15.82 1.33
N TYR A 208 -11.29 14.77 0.58
CA TYR A 208 -10.12 14.73 -0.29
C TYR A 208 -10.51 14.84 -1.78
N GLU A 209 -11.67 14.33 -2.18
CA GLU A 209 -12.19 14.48 -3.54
C GLU A 209 -12.99 15.79 -3.65
N GLN A 210 -12.34 16.86 -4.12
CA GLN A 210 -13.06 18.05 -4.62
C GLN A 210 -13.66 17.73 -6.00
N PRO A 211 -14.90 18.13 -6.31
CA PRO A 211 -15.38 18.09 -7.69
C PRO A 211 -14.44 18.93 -8.56
N ASP A 212 -14.04 18.40 -9.71
CA ASP A 212 -13.10 19.04 -10.63
C ASP A 212 -13.68 20.37 -11.14
N PRO A 213 -13.19 21.57 -10.74
CA PRO A 213 -13.68 22.84 -11.29
C PRO A 213 -13.42 23.02 -12.79
N SER A 214 -12.72 22.10 -13.49
CA SER A 214 -12.70 22.09 -14.96
C SER A 214 -14.03 21.63 -15.58
N THR A 215 -14.97 21.14 -14.77
CA THR A 215 -16.35 20.97 -15.21
C THR A 215 -17.00 22.36 -15.27
N PRO A 216 -17.33 22.90 -16.47
CA PRO A 216 -17.83 24.27 -16.60
C PRO A 216 -19.08 24.48 -15.73
N GLU A 217 -19.23 25.65 -15.11
CA GLU A 217 -20.27 25.97 -14.12
C GLU A 217 -21.72 25.69 -14.61
N ASN A 218 -21.94 25.70 -15.93
CA ASN A 218 -23.21 25.34 -16.59
C ASN A 218 -23.53 23.84 -16.65
N SER A 219 -22.62 22.97 -16.18
CA SER A 219 -22.77 21.50 -16.17
C SER A 219 -23.35 20.93 -14.86
N ARG A 220 -24.14 21.72 -14.12
CA ARG A 220 -25.05 21.18 -13.08
C ARG A 220 -26.08 20.19 -13.64
N LYS A 221 -26.20 20.06 -14.97
CA LYS A 221 -26.86 18.92 -15.61
C LYS A 221 -25.97 17.67 -15.47
N LYS A 222 -26.55 16.56 -15.02
CA LYS A 222 -25.92 15.22 -15.06
C LYS A 222 -25.10 15.08 -16.36
N PRO A 223 -23.78 14.78 -16.31
CA PRO A 223 -22.98 14.62 -17.51
C PRO A 223 -23.68 13.62 -18.44
N GLU A 224 -24.00 14.05 -19.66
CA GLU A 224 -24.61 13.22 -20.68
C GLU A 224 -23.60 12.15 -21.12
N ALA A 225 -24.10 11.01 -21.59
CA ALA A 225 -23.27 9.87 -21.98
C ALA A 225 -22.32 10.17 -23.17
N SER A 226 -22.43 11.34 -23.79
CA SER A 226 -21.59 11.86 -24.87
C SER A 226 -20.29 12.54 -24.41
N ASP A 227 -20.16 12.94 -23.15
CA ASP A 227 -18.93 13.51 -22.57
C ASP A 227 -17.95 12.39 -22.13
N VAL A 228 -17.70 11.43 -23.02
CA VAL A 228 -16.74 10.35 -22.76
C VAL A 228 -15.34 10.94 -22.68
N THR A 229 -14.73 10.92 -21.48
CA THR A 229 -13.33 11.30 -21.28
C THR A 229 -12.45 10.53 -22.27
N THR A 230 -11.84 11.26 -23.21
CA THR A 230 -10.99 10.63 -24.22
C THR A 230 -9.65 10.28 -23.58
N PRO A 231 -9.22 9.00 -23.61
CA PRO A 231 -7.91 8.60 -23.12
C PRO A 231 -6.80 9.43 -23.77
N LYS A 232 -5.97 10.10 -22.96
CA LYS A 232 -4.84 10.92 -23.45
C LYS A 232 -3.55 10.46 -22.78
N TRP A 233 -2.53 10.13 -23.57
CA TRP A 233 -1.18 9.80 -23.09
C TRP A 233 -0.35 11.08 -22.85
N PRO A 234 0.44 11.17 -21.76
CA PRO A 234 0.55 10.23 -20.64
C PRO A 234 -0.74 10.10 -19.81
N ILE A 235 -0.96 8.98 -19.13
CA ILE A 235 -2.24 8.67 -18.41
C ILE A 235 -2.67 9.76 -17.42
N LEU A 236 -1.71 10.46 -16.79
CA LEU A 236 -1.98 11.58 -15.88
C LEU A 236 -2.60 12.81 -16.58
N SER A 237 -2.49 12.91 -17.90
CA SER A 237 -3.15 13.92 -18.74
C SER A 237 -4.56 13.51 -19.17
N THR A 238 -5.06 12.36 -18.75
CA THR A 238 -6.46 11.98 -18.98
C THR A 238 -7.36 12.76 -18.03
N GLN A 239 -8.36 13.45 -18.57
CA GLN A 239 -9.35 14.17 -17.78
C GLN A 239 -10.11 13.20 -16.86
N GLY A 240 -10.37 13.60 -15.62
CA GLY A 240 -11.02 12.74 -14.63
C GLY A 240 -10.12 11.69 -13.97
N PHE A 241 -8.81 11.63 -14.30
CA PHE A 241 -7.86 10.72 -13.65
C PHE A 241 -7.85 10.87 -12.11
N TRP A 242 -8.10 12.06 -11.58
CA TRP A 242 -8.15 12.33 -10.14
C TRP A 242 -9.58 12.30 -9.55
N ALA A 243 -10.60 11.91 -10.33
CA ALA A 243 -12.02 11.94 -9.95
C ALA A 243 -12.67 10.53 -9.99
N HIS A 244 -12.56 9.74 -8.92
CA HIS A 244 -12.87 8.29 -8.93
C HIS A 244 -14.12 7.87 -8.13
N ARG A 245 -15.00 8.83 -7.85
CA ARG A 245 -16.05 8.73 -6.83
C ARG A 245 -17.00 7.54 -6.98
N GLU A 246 -17.41 7.17 -8.20
CA GLU A 246 -18.48 6.19 -8.42
C GLU A 246 -18.00 4.73 -8.44
N SER A 247 -16.81 4.44 -8.96
CA SER A 247 -16.28 3.07 -9.01
C SER A 247 -15.95 2.56 -7.60
N THR A 248 -15.26 3.38 -6.80
CA THR A 248 -14.87 3.04 -5.43
C THR A 248 -16.08 2.87 -4.51
N LYS A 249 -17.17 3.65 -4.70
CA LYS A 249 -18.42 3.49 -3.94
C LYS A 249 -19.05 2.12 -4.15
N VAL A 250 -19.21 1.70 -5.41
CA VAL A 250 -19.88 0.42 -5.72
C VAL A 250 -19.04 -0.76 -5.26
N THR A 251 -17.73 -0.75 -5.53
CA THR A 251 -16.83 -1.82 -5.08
C THR A 251 -16.78 -1.90 -3.55
N SER A 252 -16.83 -0.77 -2.84
CA SER A 252 -16.92 -0.77 -1.36
C SER A 252 -18.16 -1.50 -0.85
N ARG A 253 -19.31 -1.37 -1.53
CA ARG A 253 -20.55 -2.08 -1.16
C ARG A 253 -20.42 -3.58 -1.39
N MET A 254 -19.76 -3.99 -2.48
CA MET A 254 -19.49 -5.40 -2.77
C MET A 254 -18.61 -6.05 -1.70
N HIS A 255 -17.65 -5.32 -1.14
CA HIS A 255 -16.83 -5.81 -0.02
C HIS A 255 -17.68 -6.07 1.23
N VAL A 256 -18.57 -5.13 1.60
CA VAL A 256 -19.52 -5.31 2.72
C VAL A 256 -20.45 -6.50 2.47
N ALA A 257 -20.99 -6.62 1.26
CA ALA A 257 -21.87 -7.71 0.87
C ALA A 257 -21.16 -9.07 0.95
N ALA A 258 -19.95 -9.19 0.41
CA ALA A 258 -19.16 -10.41 0.48
C ALA A 258 -18.83 -10.79 1.93
N THR A 259 -18.54 -9.82 2.80
CA THR A 259 -18.35 -10.06 4.24
C THR A 259 -19.62 -10.65 4.86
N ALA A 260 -20.78 -10.04 4.65
CA ALA A 260 -22.05 -10.54 5.17
C ALA A 260 -22.37 -11.96 4.65
N THR A 261 -22.17 -12.21 3.36
CA THR A 261 -22.34 -13.54 2.75
C THR A 261 -21.38 -14.57 3.33
N LEU A 262 -20.11 -14.21 3.54
CA LEU A 262 -19.11 -15.13 4.10
C LEU A 262 -19.47 -15.55 5.52
N ILE A 263 -19.90 -14.61 6.36
CA ILE A 263 -20.30 -14.89 7.75
C ILE A 263 -21.58 -15.75 7.78
N ALA A 264 -22.57 -15.42 6.93
CA ALA A 264 -23.79 -16.22 6.80
C ALA A 264 -23.48 -17.66 6.35
N THR A 265 -22.63 -17.81 5.33
CA THR A 265 -22.21 -19.12 4.81
C THR A 265 -21.42 -19.90 5.89
N GLY A 266 -20.50 -19.24 6.60
CA GLY A 266 -19.67 -19.88 7.62
C GLY A 266 -20.45 -20.35 8.85
N THR A 267 -21.45 -19.57 9.27
CA THR A 267 -22.36 -19.97 10.37
C THR A 267 -23.33 -21.05 9.93
N ALA A 268 -23.91 -20.96 8.73
CA ALA A 268 -24.75 -22.02 8.16
C ALA A 268 -24.00 -23.34 8.02
N PHE A 269 -22.75 -23.28 7.55
CA PHE A 269 -21.87 -24.44 7.47
C PHE A 269 -21.62 -25.05 8.86
N HIS A 270 -21.43 -24.22 9.89
CA HIS A 270 -21.25 -24.72 11.24
C HIS A 270 -22.49 -25.45 11.77
N VAL A 271 -23.70 -24.93 11.52
CA VAL A 271 -24.94 -25.59 11.95
C VAL A 271 -25.16 -26.88 11.16
N ALA A 272 -25.00 -26.86 9.84
CA ALA A 272 -25.21 -28.02 8.97
C ALA A 272 -24.29 -29.20 9.33
N PHE A 273 -23.01 -28.92 9.60
CA PHE A 273 -21.99 -29.94 9.89
C PHE A 273 -21.68 -30.08 11.39
N GLY A 274 -22.43 -29.42 12.26
CA GLY A 274 -22.18 -29.41 13.71
C GLY A 274 -23.20 -30.18 14.54
N ARG A 275 -24.20 -30.83 13.91
CA ARG A 275 -25.26 -31.54 14.63
C ARG A 275 -24.80 -32.79 15.36
N GLY A 276 -23.83 -33.53 14.81
CA GLY A 276 -23.23 -34.67 15.48
C GLY A 276 -21.71 -34.57 15.61
N GLU A 277 -21.13 -35.64 16.13
CA GLU A 277 -19.69 -35.70 16.46
C GLU A 277 -18.85 -36.18 15.28
N SER A 278 -19.47 -36.77 14.25
CA SER A 278 -18.74 -37.34 13.12
C SER A 278 -18.12 -36.27 12.23
N CYS A 279 -18.69 -35.06 12.22
CA CYS A 279 -18.17 -33.92 11.46
C CYS A 279 -17.36 -32.92 12.32
N GLY A 280 -17.32 -33.11 13.65
CA GLY A 280 -16.75 -32.14 14.59
C GLY A 280 -15.23 -32.07 14.65
N SER A 281 -14.52 -33.06 14.06
CA SER A 281 -13.07 -33.04 13.94
C SER A 281 -12.62 -33.00 12.48
N ARG A 282 -11.51 -32.30 12.23
CA ARG A 282 -10.88 -32.21 10.90
C ARG A 282 -10.61 -33.58 10.28
N ASP A 283 -10.33 -34.58 11.13
CA ASP A 283 -9.99 -35.92 10.68
C ASP A 283 -11.18 -36.70 10.12
N ARG A 284 -12.37 -36.41 10.64
CA ARG A 284 -13.59 -37.14 10.31
C ARG A 284 -14.49 -36.37 9.35
N PHE A 285 -14.21 -35.10 9.07
CA PHE A 285 -15.01 -34.26 8.17
C PHE A 285 -15.25 -34.90 6.78
N PHE A 286 -14.24 -35.51 6.16
CA PHE A 286 -14.38 -36.22 4.88
C PHE A 286 -14.65 -37.73 5.01
N SER A 287 -14.94 -38.21 6.23
CA SER A 287 -15.26 -39.62 6.46
C SER A 287 -16.63 -40.01 5.92
N ALA A 288 -16.84 -41.31 5.70
CA ALA A 288 -18.16 -41.83 5.37
C ALA A 288 -19.19 -41.55 6.47
N ALA A 289 -18.76 -41.55 7.74
CA ALA A 289 -19.61 -41.26 8.90
C ALA A 289 -20.15 -39.84 8.88
N CYS A 290 -19.30 -38.82 8.63
CA CYS A 290 -19.77 -37.44 8.50
C CYS A 290 -20.74 -37.28 7.31
N ARG A 291 -20.45 -37.91 6.16
CA ARG A 291 -21.37 -37.89 5.01
C ARG A 291 -22.73 -38.51 5.35
N GLN A 292 -22.74 -39.67 6.02
CA GLN A 292 -23.98 -40.34 6.41
C GLN A 292 -24.78 -39.50 7.41
N GLU A 293 -24.12 -38.91 8.40
CA GLU A 293 -24.72 -38.01 9.40
C GLU A 293 -25.43 -36.82 8.74
N VAL A 294 -24.79 -36.18 7.76
CA VAL A 294 -25.37 -35.04 7.02
C VAL A 294 -26.50 -35.48 6.09
N LEU A 295 -26.35 -36.62 5.39
CA LEU A 295 -27.37 -37.14 4.47
C LEU A 295 -28.67 -37.56 5.19
N HIS A 296 -28.55 -38.01 6.44
CA HIS A 296 -29.69 -38.41 7.28
C HIS A 296 -30.10 -37.30 8.25
N GLY A 297 -29.63 -36.07 8.02
CA GLY A 297 -29.97 -34.90 8.83
C GLY A 297 -31.45 -34.52 8.75
N ASP A 298 -31.90 -33.77 9.74
CA ASP A 298 -33.27 -33.24 9.77
C ASP A 298 -33.48 -32.13 8.71
N GLY A 299 -34.73 -31.63 8.58
CA GLY A 299 -35.04 -30.53 7.65
C GLY A 299 -34.24 -29.25 7.89
N THR A 300 -33.67 -29.09 9.09
CA THR A 300 -32.80 -27.95 9.41
C THR A 300 -31.45 -28.08 8.72
N VAL A 301 -30.84 -29.28 8.74
CA VAL A 301 -29.59 -29.56 8.00
C VAL A 301 -29.75 -29.26 6.51
N ILE A 302 -30.87 -29.68 5.91
CA ILE A 302 -31.17 -29.40 4.50
C ILE A 302 -31.28 -27.89 4.25
N THR A 303 -31.96 -27.17 5.13
CA THR A 303 -32.11 -25.70 5.04
C THR A 303 -30.76 -24.99 5.12
N GLU A 304 -29.92 -25.36 6.08
CA GLU A 304 -28.58 -24.78 6.26
C GLU A 304 -27.65 -25.12 5.08
N LEU A 305 -27.73 -26.33 4.52
CA LEU A 305 -27.00 -26.68 3.29
C LEU A 305 -27.47 -25.85 2.09
N ALA A 306 -28.76 -25.54 1.98
CA ALA A 306 -29.26 -24.64 0.94
C ALA A 306 -28.71 -23.21 1.13
N VAL A 307 -28.65 -22.71 2.37
CA VAL A 307 -28.00 -21.41 2.68
C VAL A 307 -26.52 -21.44 2.29
N VAL A 308 -25.79 -22.52 2.58
CA VAL A 308 -24.38 -22.69 2.17
C VAL A 308 -24.24 -22.65 0.65
N ALA A 309 -25.06 -23.41 -0.09
CA ALA A 309 -25.02 -23.46 -1.55
C ALA A 309 -25.33 -22.09 -2.18
N ILE A 310 -26.37 -21.41 -1.69
CA ILE A 310 -26.73 -20.05 -2.11
C ILE A 310 -25.60 -19.08 -1.76
N GLY A 311 -25.03 -19.18 -0.56
CA GLY A 311 -23.91 -18.36 -0.11
C GLY A 311 -22.68 -18.48 -0.99
N ILE A 312 -22.30 -19.71 -1.37
CA ILE A 312 -21.21 -19.96 -2.33
C ILE A 312 -21.53 -19.33 -3.69
N ALA A 313 -22.76 -19.47 -4.19
CA ALA A 313 -23.18 -18.86 -5.46
C ALA A 313 -23.13 -17.33 -5.40
N VAL A 314 -23.58 -16.72 -4.30
CA VAL A 314 -23.53 -15.25 -4.09
C VAL A 314 -22.10 -14.75 -3.96
N LEU A 315 -21.22 -15.49 -3.26
CA LEU A 315 -19.79 -15.17 -3.22
C LEU A 315 -19.19 -15.23 -4.64
N ALA A 316 -19.39 -16.33 -5.36
CA ALA A 316 -18.90 -16.47 -6.73
C ALA A 316 -19.41 -15.35 -7.66
N PHE A 317 -20.69 -14.98 -7.53
CA PHE A 317 -21.27 -13.85 -8.24
C PHE A 317 -20.64 -12.51 -7.85
N THR A 318 -20.32 -12.31 -6.56
CA THR A 318 -19.66 -11.09 -6.07
C THR A 318 -18.22 -11.00 -6.57
N PHE A 319 -17.44 -12.08 -6.48
CA PHE A 319 -16.08 -12.17 -7.02
C PHE A 319 -16.06 -11.89 -8.53
N THR A 320 -16.99 -12.47 -9.27
CA THR A 320 -17.16 -12.24 -10.71
C THR A 320 -17.53 -10.78 -10.99
N SER A 321 -18.45 -10.20 -10.22
CA SER A 321 -18.87 -8.79 -10.36
C SER A 321 -17.73 -7.82 -10.09
N VAL A 322 -16.90 -8.07 -9.08
CA VAL A 322 -15.69 -7.30 -8.79
C VAL A 322 -14.67 -7.43 -9.93
N GLY A 323 -14.47 -8.64 -10.44
CA GLY A 323 -13.59 -8.92 -11.57
C GLY A 323 -14.01 -8.19 -12.84
N LEU A 324 -15.27 -8.34 -13.27
CA LEU A 324 -15.86 -7.70 -14.45
C LEU A 324 -15.89 -6.16 -14.34
N ARG A 325 -15.97 -5.62 -13.13
CA ARG A 325 -15.89 -4.17 -12.92
C ARG A 325 -14.50 -3.59 -13.16
N SER A 326 -13.46 -4.42 -13.33
CA SER A 326 -12.13 -3.99 -13.78
C SER A 326 -12.17 -3.23 -15.10
N ASP A 327 -13.24 -3.45 -15.88
CA ASP A 327 -13.49 -2.77 -17.12
C ASP A 327 -13.93 -1.30 -16.98
N CYS A 328 -14.18 -0.86 -15.75
CA CYS A 328 -14.20 0.55 -15.40
C CYS A 328 -12.79 0.90 -14.94
N ALA A 329 -11.88 1.08 -15.90
CA ALA A 329 -10.60 1.71 -15.62
C ALA A 329 -10.80 3.23 -15.39
N VAL A 330 -9.72 3.83 -14.91
CA VAL A 330 -9.52 5.22 -14.47
C VAL A 330 -9.99 6.26 -15.49
N ASP A 331 -10.09 5.86 -16.75
CA ASP A 331 -10.18 6.70 -17.94
C ASP A 331 -11.51 6.63 -18.69
N VAL A 332 -12.32 5.57 -18.51
CA VAL A 332 -13.61 5.44 -19.20
C VAL A 332 -14.68 4.82 -18.27
N PRO A 333 -15.50 5.64 -17.60
CA PRO A 333 -16.72 5.14 -16.95
C PRO A 333 -17.74 4.70 -18.01
N ARG A 334 -17.69 3.44 -18.45
CA ARG A 334 -18.72 2.85 -19.33
C ARG A 334 -20.04 2.66 -18.58
N ARG A 335 -20.97 3.60 -18.75
CA ARG A 335 -22.31 3.52 -18.17
C ARG A 335 -23.22 2.68 -19.07
N SER A 336 -23.46 1.41 -18.72
CA SER A 336 -24.48 0.58 -19.37
C SER A 336 -25.63 0.27 -18.41
N SER A 337 -26.88 0.37 -18.86
CA SER A 337 -28.10 0.06 -18.09
C SER A 337 -28.09 -1.34 -17.47
N ARG A 338 -27.45 -2.32 -18.13
CA ARG A 338 -27.25 -3.71 -17.66
C ARG A 338 -26.43 -3.85 -16.38
N ARG A 339 -25.76 -2.77 -15.90
CA ARG A 339 -24.91 -2.80 -14.69
C ARG A 339 -25.67 -2.62 -13.37
N ARG A 340 -26.92 -2.13 -13.35
CA ARG A 340 -27.67 -1.97 -12.09
C ARG A 340 -27.81 -3.29 -11.32
N VAL A 341 -28.06 -4.40 -12.03
CA VAL A 341 -28.14 -5.74 -11.43
C VAL A 341 -26.78 -6.19 -10.89
N LEU A 342 -25.68 -5.94 -11.61
CA LEU A 342 -24.33 -6.26 -11.12
C LEU A 342 -23.93 -5.41 -9.90
N ASP A 343 -24.50 -4.21 -9.75
CA ASP A 343 -24.13 -3.27 -8.69
C ASP A 343 -24.89 -3.50 -7.39
N TRP A 344 -26.19 -3.76 -7.51
CA TRP A 344 -27.07 -3.96 -6.36
C TRP A 344 -27.40 -5.42 -6.10
N GLY A 345 -27.25 -6.30 -7.09
CA GLY A 345 -27.50 -7.74 -6.96
C GLY A 345 -26.67 -8.39 -5.86
N PRO A 346 -25.33 -8.25 -5.83
CA PRO A 346 -24.51 -8.79 -4.75
C PRO A 346 -24.91 -8.23 -3.38
N VAL A 347 -25.25 -6.93 -3.32
CA VAL A 347 -25.62 -6.25 -2.07
C VAL A 347 -26.95 -6.77 -1.52
N ALA A 348 -27.99 -6.82 -2.37
CA ALA A 348 -29.30 -7.32 -1.98
C ALA A 348 -29.25 -8.81 -1.61
N ALA A 349 -28.56 -9.63 -2.41
CA ALA A 349 -28.41 -11.06 -2.14
C ALA A 349 -27.61 -11.32 -0.85
N GLY A 350 -26.50 -10.60 -0.63
CA GLY A 350 -25.68 -10.75 0.57
C GLY A 350 -26.40 -10.29 1.84
N ALA A 351 -27.09 -9.14 1.80
CA ALA A 351 -27.88 -8.64 2.92
C ALA A 351 -29.08 -9.55 3.22
N GLY A 352 -29.79 -10.01 2.19
CA GLY A 352 -30.89 -10.95 2.32
C GLY A 352 -30.46 -12.27 2.93
N LEU A 353 -29.36 -12.86 2.44
CA LEU A 353 -28.82 -14.11 2.98
C LEU A 353 -28.39 -13.96 4.44
N PHE A 354 -27.74 -12.85 4.80
CA PHE A 354 -27.34 -12.57 6.18
C PHE A 354 -28.55 -12.42 7.11
N ALA A 355 -29.59 -11.70 6.68
CA ALA A 355 -30.83 -11.54 7.45
C ALA A 355 -31.56 -12.89 7.63
N VAL A 356 -31.65 -13.70 6.57
CA VAL A 356 -32.22 -15.05 6.62
C VAL A 356 -31.43 -15.91 7.60
N GLN A 357 -30.10 -15.92 7.51
CA GLN A 357 -29.28 -16.73 8.41
C GLN A 357 -29.38 -16.29 9.86
N ALA A 358 -29.36 -14.97 10.12
CA ALA A 358 -29.57 -14.45 11.47
C ALA A 358 -30.93 -14.87 12.04
N ALA A 359 -31.99 -14.87 11.22
CA ALA A 359 -33.31 -15.34 11.63
C ALA A 359 -33.35 -16.85 11.88
N LEU A 360 -32.66 -17.66 11.06
CA LEU A 360 -32.54 -19.11 11.26
C LEU A 360 -31.80 -19.45 12.55
N LEU A 361 -30.71 -18.76 12.83
CA LEU A 361 -29.92 -18.90 14.06
C LEU A 361 -30.69 -18.43 15.32
N TRP A 362 -31.62 -17.49 15.17
CA TRP A 362 -32.44 -17.01 16.27
C TRP A 362 -33.54 -18.00 16.69
N ARG A 363 -33.98 -18.86 15.76
CA ARG A 363 -34.93 -19.93 16.04
C ARG A 363 -34.34 -20.89 17.06
N ASP A 364 -35.21 -21.48 17.86
CA ASP A 364 -34.80 -22.49 18.83
C ASP A 364 -34.34 -23.74 18.09
N GLN A 365 -33.04 -24.03 18.18
CA GLN A 365 -32.40 -25.19 17.55
C GLN A 365 -31.41 -25.81 18.53
N PRO A 366 -31.18 -27.14 18.47
CA PRO A 366 -30.15 -27.80 19.25
C PRO A 366 -28.78 -27.20 18.95
N ASP A 367 -27.99 -26.95 20.01
CA ASP A 367 -26.67 -26.36 19.86
C ASP A 367 -25.70 -27.33 19.16
N PRO A 368 -24.93 -26.84 18.19
CA PRO A 368 -23.84 -27.60 17.60
C PRO A 368 -22.85 -28.12 18.65
N LYS A 369 -22.43 -29.38 18.48
CA LYS A 369 -21.48 -30.07 19.37
C LYS A 369 -20.00 -29.65 19.22
N PRO A 370 -19.49 -29.26 18.03
CA PRO A 370 -18.08 -28.93 17.88
C PRO A 370 -17.66 -27.73 18.72
N ARG A 371 -16.50 -27.83 19.38
CA ARG A 371 -15.90 -26.74 20.17
C ARG A 371 -15.30 -25.61 19.34
N GLN A 372 -15.34 -25.68 18.02
CA GLN A 372 -14.81 -24.66 17.12
C GLN A 372 -15.79 -24.39 15.97
N LEU A 373 -15.77 -23.16 15.47
CA LEU A 373 -16.57 -22.74 14.33
C LEU A 373 -15.98 -23.30 13.02
N LEU A 374 -16.42 -24.51 12.65
CA LEU A 374 -15.86 -25.32 11.56
C LEU A 374 -15.61 -24.53 10.26
N GLY A 375 -16.61 -23.80 9.73
CA GLY A 375 -16.47 -23.06 8.47
C GLY A 375 -15.43 -21.93 8.52
N VAL A 376 -15.28 -21.27 9.67
CA VAL A 376 -14.36 -20.14 9.87
C VAL A 376 -12.94 -20.63 10.09
N ALA A 377 -12.75 -21.78 10.74
CA ALA A 377 -11.42 -22.34 11.01
C ALA A 377 -10.61 -22.69 9.75
N PHE A 378 -11.26 -22.89 8.60
CA PHE A 378 -10.62 -23.24 7.32
C PHE A 378 -10.40 -22.04 6.39
N THR A 379 -11.19 -20.98 6.57
CA THR A 379 -11.23 -19.86 5.64
C THR A 379 -9.89 -19.11 5.52
N PRO A 380 -9.11 -18.85 6.59
CA PRO A 380 -7.82 -18.18 6.48
C PRO A 380 -6.83 -18.94 5.58
N THR A 381 -6.79 -20.26 5.68
CA THR A 381 -5.91 -21.11 4.85
C THR A 381 -6.26 -20.96 3.37
N LEU A 382 -7.55 -21.01 3.02
CA LEU A 382 -8.02 -20.85 1.65
C LEU A 382 -7.68 -19.47 1.08
N LEU A 383 -7.94 -18.40 1.85
CA LEU A 383 -7.66 -17.03 1.43
C LEU A 383 -6.16 -16.78 1.27
N LEU A 384 -5.33 -17.21 2.23
CA LEU A 384 -3.88 -17.05 2.17
C LEU A 384 -3.26 -17.85 1.03
N ALA A 385 -3.74 -19.06 0.77
CA ALA A 385 -3.29 -19.87 -0.37
C ALA A 385 -3.64 -19.18 -1.69
N ALA A 386 -4.88 -18.73 -1.87
CA ALA A 386 -5.31 -18.02 -3.07
C ALA A 386 -4.50 -16.72 -3.28
N LEU A 387 -4.28 -15.94 -2.22
CA LEU A 387 -3.45 -14.73 -2.25
C LEU A 387 -2.01 -15.04 -2.64
N LEU A 388 -1.40 -16.08 -2.08
CA LEU A 388 -0.04 -16.53 -2.45
C LEU A 388 0.01 -16.89 -3.94
N GLY A 389 -0.96 -17.66 -4.44
CA GLY A 389 -1.05 -18.05 -5.85
C GLY A 389 -1.18 -16.84 -6.78
N LEU A 390 -2.06 -15.89 -6.47
CA LEU A 390 -2.21 -14.64 -7.22
C LEU A 390 -0.93 -13.82 -7.21
N ALA A 391 -0.26 -13.71 -6.07
CA ALA A 391 0.95 -12.92 -5.88
C ALA A 391 2.16 -13.50 -6.64
N LEU A 392 2.32 -14.83 -6.63
CA LEU A 392 3.36 -15.51 -7.42
C LEU A 392 3.11 -15.35 -8.93
N GLY A 393 1.85 -15.47 -9.37
CA GLY A 393 1.49 -15.21 -10.76
C GLY A 393 1.76 -13.76 -11.17
N ALA A 394 1.52 -12.81 -10.27
CA ALA A 394 1.72 -11.38 -10.49
C ALA A 394 3.18 -10.96 -10.70
N LEU A 395 4.16 -11.79 -10.34
CA LEU A 395 5.58 -11.57 -10.66
C LEU A 395 5.88 -11.61 -12.16
N LEU A 396 4.95 -12.12 -12.97
CA LEU A 396 5.11 -12.36 -14.40
C LEU A 396 4.15 -11.53 -15.29
N TRP A 397 3.37 -10.61 -14.72
CA TRP A 397 2.30 -9.90 -15.47
C TRP A 397 2.76 -8.78 -16.40
N ARG A 398 3.88 -8.09 -16.11
CA ARG A 398 4.36 -6.97 -16.94
C ARG A 398 4.91 -7.33 -18.32
N PRO A 399 5.70 -8.39 -18.53
CA PRO A 399 6.20 -8.72 -19.87
C PRO A 399 5.06 -9.00 -20.85
N SER A 400 5.19 -8.48 -22.08
CA SER A 400 4.31 -8.77 -23.22
C SER A 400 4.56 -10.19 -23.76
N VAL A 401 4.15 -11.21 -23.01
CA VAL A 401 4.08 -12.59 -23.53
C VAL A 401 2.83 -12.72 -24.42
N LYS A 402 2.86 -13.55 -25.47
CA LYS A 402 1.70 -13.81 -26.35
C LYS A 402 0.45 -14.17 -25.53
N THR A 403 -0.73 -13.70 -25.96
CA THR A 403 -2.04 -13.79 -25.30
C THR A 403 -2.42 -15.18 -24.74
N ALA A 404 -1.92 -16.25 -25.36
CA ALA A 404 -2.14 -17.63 -24.91
C ALA A 404 -1.55 -17.94 -23.52
N TRP A 405 -0.65 -17.12 -22.99
CA TRP A 405 0.01 -17.31 -21.70
C TRP A 405 -0.54 -16.39 -20.59
N ASP A 406 -1.57 -15.57 -20.88
CA ASP A 406 -1.99 -14.46 -20.02
C ASP A 406 -2.61 -14.91 -18.69
N GLY A 407 -3.34 -16.03 -18.73
CA GLY A 407 -3.93 -16.64 -17.54
C GLY A 407 -3.05 -17.70 -16.88
N LEU A 408 -2.01 -18.20 -17.57
CA LEU A 408 -1.29 -19.39 -17.14
C LEU A 408 -0.54 -19.20 -15.81
N PRO A 409 0.20 -18.11 -15.56
CA PRO A 409 0.85 -17.90 -14.26
C PRO A 409 -0.13 -17.83 -13.10
N THR A 410 -1.28 -17.19 -13.32
CA THR A 410 -2.35 -17.07 -12.32
C THR A 410 -3.06 -18.41 -12.10
N ALA A 411 -3.32 -19.16 -13.17
CA ALA A 411 -3.89 -20.50 -13.10
C ALA A 411 -2.93 -21.51 -12.43
N LEU A 412 -1.63 -21.42 -12.70
CA LEU A 412 -0.61 -22.24 -12.03
C LEU A 412 -0.46 -21.87 -10.55
N GLY A 413 -0.52 -20.59 -10.22
CA GLY A 413 -0.50 -20.13 -8.83
C GLY A 413 -1.74 -20.56 -8.04
N LEU A 414 -2.93 -20.37 -8.60
CA LEU A 414 -4.20 -20.84 -8.02
C LEU A 414 -4.27 -22.36 -7.98
N GLY A 415 -3.77 -23.05 -9.01
CA GLY A 415 -3.62 -24.49 -9.06
C GLY A 415 -2.74 -24.97 -7.91
N PHE A 416 -1.52 -24.45 -7.77
CA PHE A 416 -0.63 -24.77 -6.66
C PHE A 416 -1.28 -24.53 -5.29
N ALA A 417 -1.94 -23.39 -5.09
CA ALA A 417 -2.69 -23.09 -3.86
C ALA A 417 -3.82 -24.10 -3.58
N THR A 418 -4.56 -24.47 -4.62
CA THR A 418 -5.64 -25.48 -4.57
C THR A 418 -5.09 -26.88 -4.30
N LEU A 419 -3.89 -27.19 -4.81
CA LEU A 419 -3.22 -28.45 -4.54
C LEU A 419 -2.75 -28.51 -3.08
N VAL A 420 -2.15 -27.45 -2.53
CA VAL A 420 -1.80 -27.36 -1.09
C VAL A 420 -3.06 -27.51 -0.24
N VAL A 421 -4.09 -26.72 -0.59
CA VAL A 421 -5.53 -26.97 -0.43
C VAL A 421 -5.91 -28.42 -0.13
N ILE A 422 -6.11 -29.16 -1.22
CA ILE A 422 -6.61 -30.52 -1.25
C ILE A 422 -5.65 -31.50 -0.55
N SER A 423 -4.33 -31.24 -0.61
CA SER A 423 -3.27 -32.19 -0.26
C SER A 423 -3.17 -32.61 1.20
N GLY A 424 -3.76 -31.90 2.16
CA GLY A 424 -3.84 -32.42 3.53
C GLY A 424 -5.23 -32.35 4.13
N TYR A 425 -6.25 -32.40 3.29
CA TYR A 425 -7.62 -32.66 3.76
C TYR A 425 -8.12 -34.05 3.37
N ALA A 426 -7.43 -34.80 2.49
CA ALA A 426 -7.79 -36.18 2.20
C ALA A 426 -7.17 -37.18 3.21
N ASN A 427 -7.97 -38.13 3.69
CA ASN A 427 -7.62 -39.07 4.77
C ASN A 427 -6.53 -40.12 4.42
N ASN A 428 -6.19 -40.34 3.14
CA ASN A 428 -5.26 -41.39 2.68
C ASN A 428 -3.91 -40.86 2.13
N ILE A 429 -3.50 -39.64 2.48
CA ILE A 429 -2.63 -38.82 1.61
C ILE A 429 -1.12 -38.83 1.92
N ARG A 430 -0.64 -39.53 2.95
CA ARG A 430 0.81 -39.66 3.24
C ARG A 430 1.61 -40.15 2.02
N TRP A 431 0.98 -40.95 1.16
CA TRP A 431 1.57 -41.49 -0.08
C TRP A 431 1.61 -40.51 -1.26
N TRP A 432 0.73 -39.50 -1.31
CA TRP A 432 0.65 -38.53 -2.41
C TRP A 432 1.46 -37.26 -2.15
N PHE A 433 1.83 -37.01 -0.89
CA PHE A 433 2.62 -35.84 -0.50
C PHE A 433 3.92 -35.66 -1.32
N PRO A 434 4.73 -36.70 -1.61
CA PRO A 434 5.93 -36.56 -2.45
C PRO A 434 5.60 -36.15 -3.90
N VAL A 435 4.50 -36.65 -4.46
CA VAL A 435 4.05 -36.31 -5.82
C VAL A 435 3.67 -34.83 -5.88
N TRP A 436 2.96 -34.33 -4.87
CA TRP A 436 2.59 -32.92 -4.77
C TRP A 436 3.80 -32.01 -4.56
N LEU A 437 4.75 -32.42 -3.71
CA LEU A 437 6.01 -31.69 -3.53
C LEU A 437 6.81 -31.62 -4.83
N GLY A 438 6.86 -32.72 -5.59
CA GLY A 438 7.47 -32.77 -6.92
C GLY A 438 6.79 -31.82 -7.91
N ALA A 439 5.46 -31.83 -7.99
CA ALA A 439 4.70 -30.92 -8.85
C ALA A 439 4.93 -29.44 -8.47
N ALA A 440 4.93 -29.14 -7.17
CA ALA A 440 5.23 -27.81 -6.64
C ALA A 440 6.65 -27.35 -7.02
N ALA A 441 7.65 -28.22 -6.88
CA ALA A 441 9.03 -27.93 -7.25
C ALA A 441 9.17 -27.68 -8.76
N VAL A 442 8.46 -28.44 -9.60
CA VAL A 442 8.43 -28.23 -11.06
C VAL A 442 7.81 -26.87 -11.39
N VAL A 443 6.65 -26.54 -10.82
CA VAL A 443 6.00 -25.24 -11.03
C VAL A 443 6.91 -24.11 -10.59
N LEU A 444 7.53 -24.20 -9.41
CA LEU A 444 8.48 -23.21 -8.92
C LEU A 444 9.71 -23.09 -9.83
N GLY A 445 10.26 -24.21 -10.29
CA GLY A 445 11.37 -24.24 -11.25
C GLY A 445 11.04 -23.53 -12.56
N VAL A 446 9.86 -23.81 -13.13
CA VAL A 446 9.36 -23.11 -14.33
C VAL A 446 9.19 -21.62 -14.06
N LEU A 447 8.57 -21.25 -12.94
CA LEU A 447 8.40 -19.84 -12.54
C LEU A 447 9.75 -19.13 -12.44
N LEU A 448 10.77 -19.73 -11.82
CA LEU A 448 12.11 -19.16 -11.69
C LEU A 448 12.80 -18.98 -13.06
N VAL A 449 12.69 -19.97 -13.95
CA VAL A 449 13.26 -19.89 -15.31
C VAL A 449 12.58 -18.78 -16.12
N VAL A 450 11.25 -18.74 -16.14
CA VAL A 450 10.48 -17.69 -16.83
C VAL A 450 10.82 -16.33 -16.23
N ARG A 451 10.85 -16.24 -14.90
CA ARG A 451 11.18 -15.01 -14.17
C ARG A 451 12.56 -14.47 -14.53
N ARG A 452 13.58 -15.33 -14.68
CA ARG A 452 14.92 -14.92 -15.08
C ARG A 452 14.93 -14.32 -16.50
N ARG A 453 14.19 -14.92 -17.44
CA ARG A 453 14.07 -14.39 -18.82
C ARG A 453 13.34 -13.04 -18.85
N VAL A 454 12.27 -12.90 -18.06
CA VAL A 454 11.51 -11.66 -17.92
C VAL A 454 12.34 -10.55 -17.30
N ALA A 455 13.17 -10.91 -16.29
CA ALA A 455 13.97 -9.95 -15.56
C ALA A 455 14.93 -9.17 -16.45
N GLU A 456 15.54 -9.82 -17.45
CA GLU A 456 16.47 -9.16 -18.36
C GLU A 456 15.78 -8.11 -19.25
N LYS A 457 14.55 -8.42 -19.73
CA LYS A 457 13.77 -7.48 -20.55
C LYS A 457 13.31 -6.26 -19.77
N CYS A 458 12.97 -6.46 -18.49
CA CYS A 458 12.36 -5.45 -17.64
C CYS A 458 13.37 -4.84 -16.64
N LYS A 459 14.68 -4.92 -16.89
CA LYS A 459 15.75 -4.52 -15.94
C LYS A 459 15.65 -3.06 -15.45
N HIS A 460 15.05 -2.18 -16.24
CA HIS A 460 14.83 -0.77 -15.92
C HIS A 460 13.54 -0.51 -15.13
N GLU A 461 12.80 -1.56 -14.80
CA GLU A 461 11.57 -1.51 -14.03
C GLU A 461 11.81 -2.07 -12.62
N ALA A 462 11.01 -1.65 -11.65
CA ALA A 462 11.14 -2.07 -10.27
C ALA A 462 11.03 -3.59 -10.16
N TRP A 463 11.98 -4.18 -9.42
CA TRP A 463 12.15 -5.62 -9.30
C TRP A 463 12.18 -6.32 -10.65
N ASN A 464 12.77 -5.71 -11.68
CA ASN A 464 12.85 -6.29 -13.02
C ASN A 464 11.47 -6.72 -13.56
N GLY A 465 10.47 -5.85 -13.45
CA GLY A 465 9.09 -6.08 -13.90
C GLY A 465 8.19 -6.84 -12.92
N GLY A 466 8.71 -7.22 -11.74
CA GLY A 466 7.97 -7.97 -10.72
C GLY A 466 7.13 -7.13 -9.75
N GLY A 467 6.97 -5.82 -10.00
CA GLY A 467 6.28 -4.88 -9.10
C GLY A 467 4.95 -5.36 -8.54
N PRO A 468 3.97 -5.76 -9.37
CA PRO A 468 2.67 -6.20 -8.89
C PRO A 468 2.77 -7.38 -7.92
N GLY A 469 3.61 -8.37 -8.24
CA GLY A 469 3.79 -9.56 -7.40
C GLY A 469 4.55 -9.28 -6.10
N VAL A 470 5.62 -8.47 -6.14
CA VAL A 470 6.36 -8.12 -4.91
C VAL A 470 5.49 -7.33 -3.94
N LEU A 471 4.72 -6.36 -4.44
CA LEU A 471 3.81 -5.56 -3.62
C LEU A 471 2.64 -6.38 -3.08
N LEU A 472 2.05 -7.27 -3.89
CA LEU A 472 0.97 -8.16 -3.44
C LEU A 472 1.47 -9.21 -2.43
N LEU A 473 2.68 -9.77 -2.61
CA LEU A 473 3.32 -10.65 -1.62
C LEU A 473 3.55 -9.92 -0.29
N THR A 474 4.02 -8.68 -0.36
CA THR A 474 4.23 -7.84 0.83
C THR A 474 2.89 -7.53 1.51
N ALA A 475 1.84 -7.22 0.74
CA ALA A 475 0.49 -7.00 1.27
C ALA A 475 -0.06 -8.26 1.98
N ALA A 476 0.07 -9.44 1.36
CA ALA A 476 -0.35 -10.70 1.95
C ALA A 476 0.46 -11.04 3.22
N ALA A 477 1.76 -10.74 3.24
CA ALA A 477 2.61 -10.92 4.41
C ALA A 477 2.18 -10.03 5.59
N PHE A 478 1.95 -8.74 5.35
CA PHE A 478 1.41 -7.84 6.37
C PHE A 478 0.02 -8.27 6.83
N ALA A 479 -0.84 -8.71 5.92
CA ALA A 479 -2.18 -9.18 6.25
C ALA A 479 -2.13 -10.44 7.13
N MET A 480 -1.28 -11.42 6.79
CA MET A 480 -1.05 -12.60 7.61
C MET A 480 -0.50 -12.21 8.99
N LEU A 481 0.57 -11.40 9.03
CA LEU A 481 1.19 -10.95 10.28
C LEU A 481 0.20 -10.25 11.20
N LEU A 482 -0.54 -9.24 10.70
CA LEU A 482 -1.47 -8.45 11.49
C LEU A 482 -2.69 -9.27 11.92
N SER A 483 -3.24 -10.11 11.02
CA SER A 483 -4.36 -11.00 11.35
C SER A 483 -3.95 -12.00 12.43
N SER A 484 -2.80 -12.64 12.27
CA SER A 484 -2.27 -13.58 13.26
C SER A 484 -2.02 -12.88 14.58
N ALA A 485 -1.33 -11.73 14.60
CA ALA A 485 -1.03 -11.01 15.82
C ALA A 485 -2.29 -10.56 16.57
N VAL A 486 -3.31 -10.06 15.87
CA VAL A 486 -4.57 -9.63 16.51
C VAL A 486 -5.37 -10.82 17.04
N VAL A 487 -5.49 -11.91 16.28
CA VAL A 487 -6.24 -13.10 16.73
C VAL A 487 -5.53 -13.80 17.87
N THR A 488 -4.20 -13.96 17.81
CA THR A 488 -3.44 -14.62 18.88
C THR A 488 -3.37 -13.77 20.13
N ALA A 489 -3.21 -12.44 20.02
CA ALA A 489 -3.26 -11.55 21.17
C ALA A 489 -4.64 -11.54 21.83
N ALA A 490 -5.72 -11.57 21.04
CA ALA A 490 -7.08 -11.70 21.58
C ALA A 490 -7.28 -13.05 22.28
N GLY A 491 -6.83 -14.14 21.68
CA GLY A 491 -6.88 -15.47 22.29
C GLY A 491 -6.07 -15.56 23.58
N ASP A 492 -4.87 -14.98 23.60
CA ASP A 492 -3.98 -14.96 24.78
C ASP A 492 -4.62 -14.17 25.92
N TRP A 493 -5.14 -12.98 25.60
CA TRP A 493 -5.88 -12.17 26.56
C TRP A 493 -7.11 -12.91 27.10
N LEU A 494 -7.88 -13.61 26.26
CA LEU A 494 -9.04 -14.40 26.71
C LEU A 494 -8.65 -15.59 27.59
N ASN A 495 -7.47 -16.18 27.38
CA ASN A 495 -6.99 -17.37 28.11
C ASN A 495 -6.55 -17.08 29.56
N GLY A 496 -6.65 -15.84 30.03
CA GLY A 496 -6.41 -15.48 31.43
C GLY A 496 -4.94 -15.58 31.84
N ASN A 497 -4.66 -16.33 32.91
CA ASN A 497 -3.31 -16.53 33.43
C ASN A 497 -2.49 -17.57 32.66
N ASN A 498 -3.09 -18.19 31.64
CA ASN A 498 -2.38 -19.09 30.75
C ASN A 498 -1.47 -18.30 29.80
N SER A 499 -0.34 -18.88 29.41
CA SER A 499 0.57 -18.25 28.45
C SER A 499 0.07 -18.39 27.00
N ALA A 500 0.49 -17.46 26.14
CA ALA A 500 0.23 -17.50 24.69
C ALA A 500 0.66 -18.81 24.02
N SER A 501 1.68 -19.49 24.58
CA SER A 501 2.14 -20.79 24.09
C SER A 501 1.08 -21.89 24.24
N LYS A 502 0.16 -21.79 25.21
CA LYS A 502 -0.92 -22.76 25.37
C LYS A 502 -1.92 -22.75 24.22
N LEU A 503 -2.03 -21.65 23.47
CA LEU A 503 -2.83 -21.60 22.24
C LEU A 503 -2.23 -22.50 21.14
N ALA A 504 -0.94 -22.83 21.24
CA ALA A 504 -0.25 -23.72 20.32
C ALA A 504 -0.29 -25.19 20.76
N ASP A 505 -0.89 -25.53 21.92
CA ASP A 505 -0.96 -26.91 22.42
C ASP A 505 -1.74 -27.85 21.48
N GLY A 506 -2.66 -27.30 20.68
CA GLY A 506 -3.33 -28.06 19.62
C GLY A 506 -2.39 -28.57 18.53
N VAL A 507 -1.18 -28.01 18.41
CA VAL A 507 -0.11 -28.48 17.51
C VAL A 507 0.70 -29.60 18.17
N SER A 508 0.92 -29.50 19.49
CA SER A 508 1.68 -30.50 20.25
C SER A 508 0.86 -31.79 20.44
N GLY A 509 -0.47 -31.74 20.37
CA GLY A 509 -1.36 -32.91 20.44
C GLY A 509 -2.12 -33.04 21.77
N SER A 510 -1.99 -32.04 22.65
CA SER A 510 -2.91 -31.81 23.77
C SER A 510 -4.09 -30.96 23.30
N VAL A 511 -5.26 -31.11 23.93
CA VAL A 511 -6.43 -30.28 23.61
C VAL A 511 -6.28 -28.94 24.33
N PRO A 512 -6.06 -27.81 23.63
CA PRO A 512 -5.97 -26.51 24.28
C PRO A 512 -7.36 -26.06 24.77
N ASP A 513 -7.38 -25.27 25.83
CA ASP A 513 -8.61 -24.66 26.37
C ASP A 513 -9.27 -23.71 25.36
N LEU A 514 -8.46 -22.99 24.57
CA LEU A 514 -8.88 -22.16 23.44
C LEU A 514 -8.15 -22.58 22.16
N GLN A 515 -8.91 -22.74 21.07
CA GLN A 515 -8.44 -23.15 19.76
C GLN A 515 -8.44 -21.97 18.79
N VAL A 516 -7.25 -21.60 18.33
CA VAL A 516 -7.05 -20.60 17.28
C VAL A 516 -6.78 -21.32 15.95
N PRO A 517 -7.27 -20.82 14.79
CA PRO A 517 -6.95 -21.39 13.49
C PRO A 517 -5.43 -21.53 13.27
N LEU A 518 -5.00 -22.74 12.92
CA LEU A 518 -3.59 -23.10 12.71
C LEU A 518 -2.74 -22.13 11.89
N PRO A 519 -3.20 -21.53 10.76
CA PRO A 519 -2.37 -20.58 10.02
C PRO A 519 -1.97 -19.36 10.86
N TYR A 520 -2.79 -18.94 11.83
CA TYR A 520 -2.44 -17.85 12.73
C TYR A 520 -1.38 -18.25 13.77
N VAL A 521 -1.44 -19.49 14.25
CA VAL A 521 -0.45 -20.05 15.20
C VAL A 521 0.90 -20.27 14.49
N TRP A 522 0.89 -20.94 13.34
CA TRP A 522 2.10 -21.22 12.55
C TRP A 522 2.77 -19.96 12.01
N ALA A 523 2.01 -18.88 11.79
CA ALA A 523 2.58 -17.59 11.44
C ALA A 523 3.60 -17.11 12.49
N GLY A 524 3.39 -17.42 13.78
CA GLY A 524 4.33 -17.10 14.86
C GLY A 524 5.68 -17.82 14.72
N ALA A 525 5.70 -19.12 14.39
CA ALA A 525 6.97 -19.79 14.10
C ALA A 525 7.62 -19.25 12.81
N SER A 526 6.80 -18.94 11.80
CA SER A 526 7.28 -18.50 10.48
C SER A 526 7.87 -17.08 10.46
N VAL A 527 7.53 -16.21 11.43
CA VAL A 527 8.05 -14.83 11.47
C VAL A 527 9.53 -14.78 11.88
N ILE A 528 9.99 -15.73 12.71
CA ILE A 528 11.38 -15.81 13.17
C ILE A 528 12.39 -15.87 12.00
N PRO A 529 12.29 -16.83 11.05
CA PRO A 529 13.23 -16.88 9.93
C PRO A 529 13.14 -15.65 9.02
N VAL A 530 11.97 -15.00 8.93
CA VAL A 530 11.83 -13.73 8.19
C VAL A 530 12.62 -12.61 8.88
N ILE A 531 12.51 -12.48 10.20
CA ILE A 531 13.26 -11.49 10.99
C ILE A 531 14.76 -11.73 10.86
N ILE A 532 15.21 -12.98 11.06
CA ILE A 532 16.62 -13.35 10.95
C ILE A 532 17.14 -13.07 9.53
N GLY A 533 16.39 -13.46 8.51
CA GLY A 533 16.75 -13.21 7.11
C GLY A 533 16.85 -11.72 6.79
N MET A 534 15.91 -10.90 7.26
CA MET A 534 15.95 -9.45 7.07
C MET A 534 17.12 -8.80 7.83
N PHE A 535 17.42 -9.26 9.04
CA PHE A 535 18.57 -8.80 9.81
C PHE A 535 19.89 -9.15 9.10
N ALA A 536 20.01 -10.35 8.54
CA ALA A 536 21.18 -10.76 7.77
C ALA A 536 21.36 -9.91 6.50
N VAL A 537 20.28 -9.66 5.75
CA VAL A 537 20.30 -8.79 4.56
C VAL A 537 20.68 -7.36 4.94
N GLY A 538 20.10 -6.82 6.01
CA GLY A 538 20.39 -5.48 6.51
C GLY A 538 21.86 -5.34 6.97
N THR A 539 22.35 -6.29 7.75
CA THR A 539 23.74 -6.31 8.23
C THR A 539 24.72 -6.42 7.07
N TYR A 540 24.44 -7.27 6.08
CA TYR A 540 25.26 -7.38 4.87
C TYR A 540 25.30 -6.06 4.09
N ALA A 541 24.14 -5.44 3.86
CA ALA A 541 24.04 -4.16 3.15
C ALA A 541 24.73 -3.02 3.91
N PHE A 542 24.58 -2.98 5.24
CA PHE A 542 25.23 -2.01 6.10
C PHE A 542 26.75 -2.15 6.04
N ALA A 543 27.28 -3.36 6.24
CA ALA A 543 28.71 -3.64 6.16
C ALA A 543 29.30 -3.25 4.79
N ARG A 544 28.59 -3.53 3.69
CA ARG A 544 29.00 -3.12 2.34
C ARG A 544 29.07 -1.61 2.17
N SER A 545 28.03 -0.91 2.58
CA SER A 545 27.94 0.56 2.47
C SER A 545 28.96 1.24 3.38
N TRP A 546 29.15 0.71 4.59
CA TRP A 546 30.10 1.25 5.57
C TRP A 546 31.54 1.11 5.11
N ARG A 547 31.93 -0.02 4.49
CA ARG A 547 33.28 -0.20 3.92
C ARG A 547 33.57 0.79 2.78
N GLY A 548 32.56 1.12 1.96
CA GLY A 548 32.70 2.05 0.82
C GLY A 548 32.57 3.54 1.13
N ARG A 549 32.22 3.89 2.38
CA ARG A 549 31.75 5.24 2.73
C ARG A 549 32.74 6.37 2.41
N LYS A 550 34.05 6.14 2.60
CA LYS A 550 35.10 7.13 2.28
C LYS A 550 35.24 7.38 0.77
N ALA A 551 35.04 6.36 -0.06
CA ALA A 551 35.12 6.49 -1.52
C ALA A 551 33.91 7.24 -2.10
N LEU A 552 32.71 7.00 -1.54
CA LEU A 552 31.48 7.72 -1.89
C LEU A 552 31.56 9.22 -1.60
N ASP A 553 32.36 9.55 -0.60
CA ASP A 553 32.50 10.88 -0.06
C ASP A 553 33.40 11.79 -0.91
N GLY A 554 34.17 11.23 -1.86
CA GLY A 554 35.11 12.02 -2.67
C GLY A 554 36.24 12.64 -1.86
N GLY A 555 36.55 12.08 -0.67
CA GLY A 555 37.67 12.51 0.16
C GLY A 555 37.38 13.57 1.23
N GLN A 556 36.11 13.95 1.47
CA GLN A 556 35.73 14.95 2.50
C GLN A 556 35.32 14.32 3.85
N PRO A 557 36.24 13.95 4.76
CA PRO A 557 35.97 13.05 5.89
C PRO A 557 34.74 13.39 6.77
N MET A 558 34.34 14.65 6.82
CA MET A 558 33.16 15.12 7.54
C MET A 558 31.85 14.49 7.03
N THR A 559 31.71 14.18 5.73
CA THR A 559 30.44 13.69 5.15
C THR A 559 30.38 12.18 4.91
N ALA A 560 31.48 11.45 5.16
CA ALA A 560 31.60 10.01 4.93
C ALA A 560 30.50 9.18 5.62
N ASN A 561 30.18 9.47 6.89
CA ASN A 561 29.17 8.70 7.62
C ASN A 561 27.76 8.92 7.04
N ALA A 562 27.43 10.17 6.68
CA ALA A 562 26.15 10.50 6.04
C ALA A 562 26.04 9.83 4.66
N ALA A 563 27.11 9.83 3.87
CA ALA A 563 27.15 9.13 2.57
C ALA A 563 27.02 7.60 2.73
N GLY A 564 27.67 7.02 3.75
CA GLY A 564 27.56 5.59 4.05
C GLY A 564 26.15 5.17 4.47
N PHE A 565 25.48 5.98 5.30
CA PHE A 565 24.09 5.76 5.67
C PHE A 565 23.14 5.93 4.47
N ALA A 566 23.34 6.97 3.66
CA ALA A 566 22.58 7.17 2.42
C ALA A 566 22.71 5.95 1.49
N ALA A 567 23.93 5.48 1.23
CA ALA A 567 24.16 4.30 0.41
C ALA A 567 23.48 3.02 0.95
N PHE A 568 23.37 2.87 2.27
CA PHE A 568 22.60 1.79 2.89
C PHE A 568 21.10 1.94 2.67
N ALA A 569 20.54 3.13 2.90
CA ALA A 569 19.11 3.41 2.78
C ALA A 569 18.61 3.32 1.33
N GLN A 570 19.42 3.74 0.36
CA GLN A 570 19.13 3.72 -1.08
C GLN A 570 18.91 2.30 -1.65
N ARG A 571 19.11 1.25 -0.83
CA ARG A 571 18.86 -0.16 -1.16
C ARG A 571 17.44 -0.63 -0.87
N ALA A 572 16.52 0.29 -0.55
CA ALA A 572 15.15 0.00 -0.18
C ALA A 572 14.43 -1.00 -1.14
N GLU A 573 14.60 -0.86 -2.45
CA GLU A 573 14.03 -1.80 -3.44
C GLU A 573 14.45 -3.26 -3.15
N LYS A 574 15.71 -3.49 -2.75
CA LYS A 574 16.22 -4.84 -2.41
C LYS A 574 15.72 -5.34 -1.06
N PHE A 575 15.53 -4.45 -0.08
CA PHE A 575 14.94 -4.84 1.20
C PHE A 575 13.48 -5.28 1.06
N VAL A 576 12.69 -4.57 0.25
CA VAL A 576 11.31 -4.97 -0.06
C VAL A 576 11.29 -6.29 -0.84
N ALA A 577 12.23 -6.50 -1.77
CA ALA A 577 12.36 -7.76 -2.51
C ALA A 577 12.67 -8.94 -1.56
N ALA A 578 13.59 -8.75 -0.62
CA ALA A 578 13.97 -9.75 0.37
C ALA A 578 12.80 -10.06 1.30
N LEU A 579 12.09 -9.04 1.80
CA LEU A 579 10.91 -9.20 2.65
C LEU A 579 9.83 -10.00 1.93
N ALA A 580 9.51 -9.66 0.67
CA ALA A 580 8.52 -10.37 -0.12
C ALA A 580 8.90 -11.84 -0.36
N ALA A 581 10.17 -12.10 -0.71
CA ALA A 581 10.65 -13.46 -0.95
C ALA A 581 10.66 -14.33 0.33
N LEU A 582 11.21 -13.82 1.43
CA LEU A 582 11.23 -14.50 2.71
C LEU A 582 9.81 -14.77 3.22
N SER A 583 8.92 -13.78 3.09
CA SER A 583 7.53 -13.92 3.53
C SER A 583 6.72 -14.86 2.65
N ALA A 584 7.02 -14.95 1.34
CA ALA A 584 6.40 -15.93 0.46
C ALA A 584 6.75 -17.37 0.89
N VAL A 585 8.02 -17.61 1.23
CA VAL A 585 8.49 -18.90 1.76
C VAL A 585 7.85 -19.18 3.12
N ALA A 586 7.85 -18.21 4.03
CA ALA A 586 7.23 -18.34 5.35
C ALA A 586 5.73 -18.63 5.29
N MET A 587 5.01 -17.97 4.37
CA MET A 587 3.58 -18.21 4.14
C MET A 587 3.33 -19.58 3.52
N ALA A 588 4.16 -20.03 2.55
CA ALA A 588 4.06 -21.36 1.99
C ALA A 588 4.30 -22.45 3.07
N VAL A 589 5.33 -22.28 3.91
CA VAL A 589 5.62 -23.18 5.04
C VAL A 589 4.46 -23.18 6.04
N THR A 590 3.92 -22.00 6.39
CA THR A 590 2.76 -21.84 7.27
C THR A 590 1.54 -22.58 6.72
N LEU A 591 1.27 -22.44 5.43
CA LEU A 591 0.18 -23.15 4.77
C LEU A 591 0.40 -24.65 4.84
N VAL A 592 1.56 -25.16 4.41
CA VAL A 592 1.89 -26.60 4.48
C VAL A 592 1.78 -27.14 5.90
N ALA A 593 2.30 -26.43 6.90
CA ALA A 593 2.22 -26.83 8.31
C ALA A 593 0.79 -26.78 8.87
N SER A 594 -0.07 -25.92 8.30
CA SER A 594 -1.49 -25.81 8.69
C SER A 594 -2.36 -26.93 8.13
N VAL A 595 -1.90 -27.66 7.10
CA VAL A 595 -2.65 -28.74 6.46
C VAL A 595 -2.05 -30.13 6.79
N ARG A 596 -2.55 -30.68 7.91
CA ARG A 596 -2.60 -32.07 8.44
C ARG A 596 -1.36 -32.98 8.46
N ALA A 597 -0.37 -32.88 7.58
CA ALA A 597 0.72 -33.87 7.50
C ALA A 597 1.89 -33.60 8.49
N PHE A 598 1.81 -32.52 9.29
CA PHE A 598 2.95 -32.00 10.06
C PHE A 598 2.67 -31.89 11.57
N THR A 599 2.19 -32.97 12.21
CA THR A 599 2.34 -33.10 13.67
C THR A 599 3.64 -33.86 13.94
N PRO A 600 4.66 -33.25 14.59
CA PRO A 600 5.97 -33.88 14.75
C PRO A 600 5.95 -35.20 15.54
N ARG A 601 4.92 -35.44 16.36
CA ARG A 601 4.69 -36.74 17.03
C ARG A 601 4.26 -37.84 16.04
N GLY A 602 3.61 -37.48 14.92
CA GLY A 602 3.24 -38.41 13.85
C GLY A 602 4.41 -38.95 13.01
N PHE A 603 5.59 -38.32 13.13
CA PHE A 603 6.85 -38.81 12.56
C PHE A 603 7.70 -39.62 13.56
N GLY A 604 7.26 -39.79 14.80
CA GLY A 604 7.99 -40.55 15.84
C GLY A 604 9.26 -39.87 16.37
N SER A 605 9.55 -38.63 15.99
CA SER A 605 10.77 -37.90 16.37
C SER A 605 10.51 -36.93 17.53
N TRP A 606 10.81 -37.37 18.76
CA TRP A 606 10.62 -36.57 19.98
C TRP A 606 11.42 -35.25 19.99
N TRP A 607 12.64 -35.25 19.45
CA TRP A 607 13.51 -34.07 19.40
C TRP A 607 12.96 -32.98 18.45
N LEU A 608 12.36 -33.38 17.32
CA LEU A 608 11.74 -32.44 16.37
C LEU A 608 10.50 -31.79 16.97
N ALA A 609 9.71 -32.56 17.74
CA ALA A 609 8.58 -32.03 18.49
C ALA A 609 9.04 -30.98 19.51
N ALA A 610 10.09 -31.29 20.29
CA ALA A 610 10.64 -30.35 21.28
C ALA A 610 11.17 -29.06 20.63
N VAL A 611 11.84 -29.14 19.48
CA VAL A 611 12.31 -27.95 18.74
C VAL A 611 11.14 -27.11 18.22
N LEU A 612 10.11 -27.74 17.65
CA LEU A 612 8.94 -27.04 17.13
C LEU A 612 8.12 -26.38 18.25
N ASP A 613 7.93 -27.05 19.38
CA ASP A 613 7.25 -26.48 20.54
C ASP A 613 7.98 -25.24 21.06
N ARG A 614 9.32 -25.28 21.12
CA ARG A 614 10.16 -24.12 21.47
C ARG A 614 10.04 -23.00 20.44
N LEU A 615 10.09 -23.32 19.14
CA LEU A 615 9.95 -22.35 18.07
C LEU A 615 8.57 -21.67 18.08
N LEU A 616 7.50 -22.43 18.34
CA LEU A 616 6.16 -21.89 18.47
C LEU A 616 6.07 -20.96 19.69
N SER A 617 6.59 -21.38 20.85
CA SER A 617 6.58 -20.54 22.06
C SER A 617 7.32 -19.21 21.86
N ILE A 618 8.54 -19.23 21.32
CA ILE A 618 9.30 -18.00 21.00
C ILE A 618 8.59 -17.21 19.90
N GLY A 619 8.03 -17.92 18.92
CA GLY A 619 7.34 -17.36 17.77
C GLY A 619 6.11 -16.54 18.12
N MET A 620 5.36 -16.94 19.16
CA MET A 620 4.20 -16.17 19.65
C MET A 620 4.62 -14.81 20.21
N TRP A 621 5.71 -14.75 20.98
CA TRP A 621 6.28 -13.48 21.46
C TRP A 621 6.85 -12.64 20.33
N ALA A 622 7.55 -13.27 19.38
CA ALA A 622 8.08 -12.59 18.20
C ALA A 622 6.96 -11.99 17.34
N LEU A 623 5.85 -12.72 17.16
CA LEU A 623 4.67 -12.26 16.45
C LEU A 623 4.03 -11.05 17.13
N ALA A 624 3.79 -11.13 18.44
CA ALA A 624 3.25 -10.02 19.22
C ALA A 624 4.15 -8.78 19.17
N GLY A 625 5.45 -8.95 19.43
CA GLY A 625 6.44 -7.87 19.39
C GLY A 625 6.54 -7.23 18.01
N THR A 626 6.53 -8.04 16.94
CA THR A 626 6.57 -7.53 15.56
C THR A 626 5.28 -6.80 15.19
N GLY A 627 4.12 -7.33 15.59
CA GLY A 627 2.83 -6.66 15.40
C GLY A 627 2.79 -5.29 16.08
N VAL A 628 3.21 -5.22 17.35
CA VAL A 628 3.33 -3.96 18.11
C VAL A 628 4.32 -3.00 17.45
N LEU A 629 5.47 -3.49 16.99
CA LEU A 629 6.46 -2.68 16.28
C LEU A 629 5.88 -2.09 14.99
N VAL A 630 5.23 -2.91 14.14
CA VAL A 630 4.63 -2.44 12.89
C VAL A 630 3.56 -1.38 13.16
N ILE A 631 2.70 -1.61 14.15
CA ILE A 631 1.69 -0.64 14.58
C ILE A 631 2.38 0.65 15.08
N GLY A 632 3.37 0.53 15.97
CA GLY A 632 4.10 1.68 16.52
C GLY A 632 4.81 2.52 15.45
N LEU A 633 5.43 1.86 14.46
CA LEU A 633 6.09 2.53 13.34
C LEU A 633 5.07 3.21 12.41
N ALA A 634 3.93 2.57 12.14
CA ALA A 634 2.87 3.12 11.29
C ALA A 634 2.21 4.36 11.93
N VAL A 635 2.15 4.37 13.27
CA VAL A 635 1.55 5.43 14.07
C VAL A 635 2.52 6.59 14.33
N GLY A 636 3.78 6.47 13.93
CA GLY A 636 4.79 7.53 14.05
C GLY A 636 5.51 7.56 15.39
N GLY A 637 5.86 6.39 15.94
CA GLY A 637 6.65 6.27 17.16
C GLY A 637 7.96 7.08 17.11
N THR A 638 8.18 7.90 18.14
CA THR A 638 9.31 8.85 18.25
C THR A 638 10.66 8.20 18.57
N ALA A 639 10.68 6.91 18.88
CA ALA A 639 11.88 6.19 19.33
C ALA A 639 12.99 6.10 18.27
N VAL A 640 12.68 6.34 16.99
CA VAL A 640 13.64 6.31 15.88
C VAL A 640 13.56 7.62 15.08
N GLY A 641 13.77 8.76 15.72
CA GLY A 641 14.15 10.04 15.08
C GLY A 641 13.43 10.43 13.78
N GLY A 642 12.14 10.11 13.62
CA GLY A 642 11.38 10.30 12.38
C GLY A 642 10.26 9.26 12.18
N ARG A 643 9.56 9.34 11.03
CA ARG A 643 8.55 8.35 10.59
C ARG A 643 9.18 7.37 9.58
N PRO A 644 9.83 6.27 9.98
CA PRO A 644 10.47 5.33 9.04
C PRO A 644 9.48 4.66 8.05
N LEU A 645 8.20 4.53 8.42
CA LEU A 645 7.13 4.08 7.51
C LEU A 645 6.42 5.23 6.76
N GLY A 646 6.81 6.49 6.96
CA GLY A 646 6.19 7.64 6.28
C GLY A 646 6.27 7.52 4.76
N LEU A 647 7.42 7.09 4.23
CA LEU A 647 7.60 6.86 2.79
C LEU A 647 6.67 5.78 2.22
N VAL A 648 6.49 4.68 2.96
CA VAL A 648 5.56 3.62 2.57
C VAL A 648 4.13 4.15 2.63
N TRP A 649 3.80 4.91 3.66
CA TRP A 649 2.50 5.54 3.85
C TRP A 649 2.15 6.49 2.69
N ASP A 650 3.08 7.33 2.26
CA ASP A 650 2.80 8.27 1.19
C ASP A 650 2.81 7.64 -0.19
N LEU A 651 3.56 6.54 -0.37
CA LEU A 651 3.43 5.71 -1.57
C LEU A 651 2.02 5.12 -1.69
N ILE A 652 1.45 4.60 -0.60
CA ILE A 652 0.09 4.04 -0.61
C ILE A 652 -1.01 5.11 -0.68
N CYS A 653 -0.74 6.33 -0.21
CA CYS A 653 -1.66 7.48 -0.27
C CYS A 653 -1.46 8.37 -1.51
N PHE A 654 -0.52 8.06 -2.40
CA PHE A 654 -0.26 8.88 -3.59
C PHE A 654 -1.29 8.65 -4.70
N LEU A 655 -1.80 7.43 -4.89
CA LEU A 655 -2.62 7.08 -6.06
C LEU A 655 -4.09 6.82 -5.72
N PRO A 656 -5.02 7.08 -6.66
CA PRO A 656 -6.44 6.83 -6.47
C PRO A 656 -6.73 5.38 -6.05
N ARG A 657 -7.83 5.19 -5.31
CA ARG A 657 -8.25 3.90 -4.71
C ARG A 657 -8.92 2.98 -5.73
N THR A 658 -8.14 2.56 -6.73
CA THR A 658 -8.61 1.75 -7.86
C THR A 658 -8.41 0.25 -7.63
N GLY A 659 -7.36 -0.14 -6.91
CA GLY A 659 -7.07 -1.54 -6.57
C GLY A 659 -7.85 -2.05 -5.36
N HIS A 660 -8.11 -1.18 -4.38
CA HIS A 660 -8.86 -1.54 -3.16
C HIS A 660 -9.71 -0.37 -2.64
N PRO A 661 -11.04 -0.52 -2.46
CA PRO A 661 -11.92 0.60 -2.11
C PRO A 661 -11.78 1.12 -0.68
N LEU A 662 -11.25 0.29 0.22
CA LEU A 662 -10.98 0.65 1.62
C LEU A 662 -9.50 1.01 1.88
N ALA A 663 -8.69 1.19 0.83
CA ALA A 663 -7.32 1.69 0.99
C ALA A 663 -7.32 3.11 1.58
N PRO A 664 -6.20 3.56 2.18
CA PRO A 664 -6.05 4.92 2.68
C PRO A 664 -6.43 5.99 1.64
N PRO A 665 -6.94 7.16 2.07
CA PRO A 665 -7.35 8.22 1.15
C PRO A 665 -6.13 8.76 0.37
N CYS A 666 -6.37 9.13 -0.89
CA CYS A 666 -5.35 9.68 -1.74
C CYS A 666 -5.26 11.21 -1.54
N TYR A 667 -4.11 11.74 -1.14
CA TYR A 667 -3.95 13.19 -1.04
C TYR A 667 -3.82 13.85 -2.42
N ALA A 668 -3.27 13.15 -3.42
CA ALA A 668 -3.06 13.70 -4.75
C ALA A 668 -4.39 13.99 -5.50
N GLU A 669 -5.48 13.28 -5.17
CA GLU A 669 -6.85 13.58 -5.62
C GLU A 669 -7.27 15.03 -5.28
N ARG A 670 -6.64 15.63 -4.27
CA ARG A 670 -6.84 17.03 -3.87
C ARG A 670 -5.71 17.94 -4.31
N VAL A 671 -4.48 17.55 -3.97
CA VAL A 671 -3.28 18.39 -4.12
C VAL A 671 -3.02 18.74 -5.60
N VAL A 672 -3.13 17.77 -6.50
CA VAL A 672 -2.82 17.99 -7.93
C VAL A 672 -3.82 18.98 -8.57
N PRO A 673 -5.15 18.81 -8.40
CA PRO A 673 -6.11 19.81 -8.88
C PRO A 673 -5.91 21.20 -8.27
N GLU A 674 -5.69 21.33 -6.95
CA GLU A 674 -5.53 22.63 -6.30
C GLU A 674 -4.29 23.38 -6.80
N LEU A 675 -3.15 22.70 -6.91
CA LEU A 675 -1.92 23.28 -7.46
C LEU A 675 -2.08 23.68 -8.94
N ALA A 676 -2.70 22.82 -9.74
CA ALA A 676 -2.95 23.12 -11.16
C ALA A 676 -3.90 24.31 -11.34
N ALA A 677 -4.94 24.42 -10.50
CA ALA A 677 -5.83 25.59 -10.49
C ALA A 677 -5.08 26.87 -10.13
N ARG A 678 -4.28 26.85 -9.06
CA ARG A 678 -3.48 28.01 -8.64
C ARG A 678 -2.56 28.51 -9.75
N CYS A 679 -1.92 27.60 -10.49
CA CYS A 679 -1.11 27.94 -11.66
C CYS A 679 -1.95 28.54 -12.80
N ALA A 680 -3.09 27.94 -13.14
CA ALA A 680 -3.98 28.47 -14.17
C ALA A 680 -4.48 29.89 -13.81
N ASP A 681 -4.90 30.10 -12.56
CA ASP A 681 -5.34 31.41 -12.04
C ASP A 681 -4.21 32.46 -12.09
N TRP A 682 -2.96 32.04 -11.89
CA TRP A 682 -1.79 32.92 -12.05
C TRP A 682 -1.59 33.34 -13.50
N PHE A 683 -1.75 32.40 -14.44
CA PHE A 683 -1.55 32.64 -15.86
C PHE A 683 -2.67 33.45 -16.51
N ALA A 684 -3.88 33.39 -15.96
CA ALA A 684 -5.05 34.13 -16.41
C ALA A 684 -5.00 35.63 -16.06
N GLN A 685 -4.26 36.01 -15.02
CA GLN A 685 -4.18 37.41 -14.58
C GLN A 685 -3.52 38.32 -15.63
N GLU A 686 -2.39 37.90 -16.20
CA GLU A 686 -1.68 38.68 -17.22
C GLU A 686 -0.98 37.78 -18.26
N PRO A 687 -0.95 38.21 -19.54
CA PRO A 687 -0.14 37.58 -20.57
C PRO A 687 1.36 37.60 -20.20
N GLY A 688 2.04 36.47 -20.37
CA GLY A 688 3.50 36.39 -20.20
C GLY A 688 4.02 36.08 -18.79
N ARG A 689 3.16 36.07 -17.76
CA ARG A 689 3.51 35.55 -16.42
C ARG A 689 4.02 34.12 -16.48
N ARG A 690 4.98 33.77 -15.62
CA ARG A 690 5.59 32.42 -15.56
C ARG A 690 5.46 31.83 -14.17
N ALA A 691 5.57 30.51 -14.06
CA ALA A 691 5.59 29.82 -12.78
C ALA A 691 6.74 28.80 -12.71
N ILE A 692 7.41 28.74 -11.57
CA ILE A 692 8.42 27.74 -11.21
C ILE A 692 7.82 26.88 -10.12
N LEU A 693 7.62 25.59 -10.40
CA LEU A 693 7.28 24.60 -9.40
C LEU A 693 8.57 24.18 -8.69
N SER A 694 8.75 24.64 -7.45
CA SER A 694 9.90 24.29 -6.63
C SER A 694 9.54 23.12 -5.72
N ALA A 695 10.03 21.94 -6.04
CA ALA A 695 9.46 20.68 -5.61
C ALA A 695 10.48 19.81 -4.86
N HIS A 696 10.27 19.63 -3.56
CA HIS A 696 11.12 18.82 -2.70
C HIS A 696 10.61 17.38 -2.61
N SER A 697 11.48 16.38 -2.79
CA SER A 697 11.17 14.99 -2.48
C SER A 697 9.91 14.51 -3.23
N LEU A 698 8.90 13.97 -2.54
CA LEU A 698 7.60 13.59 -3.11
C LEU A 698 6.85 14.76 -3.78
N GLY A 699 7.14 16.00 -3.39
CA GLY A 699 6.66 17.19 -4.10
C GLY A 699 7.03 17.17 -5.58
N SER A 700 8.16 16.55 -5.95
CA SER A 700 8.57 16.37 -7.35
C SER A 700 7.60 15.49 -8.14
N VAL A 701 7.03 14.47 -7.49
CA VAL A 701 6.02 13.57 -8.08
C VAL A 701 4.71 14.34 -8.30
N LEU A 702 4.31 15.14 -7.32
CA LEU A 702 3.14 16.01 -7.41
C LEU A 702 3.31 17.06 -8.52
N ALA A 703 4.48 17.69 -8.63
CA ALA A 703 4.76 18.69 -9.66
C ALA A 703 4.68 18.10 -11.08
N VAL A 704 5.17 16.88 -11.29
CA VAL A 704 4.99 16.16 -12.57
C VAL A 704 3.51 15.94 -12.88
N ALA A 705 2.72 15.50 -11.90
CA ALA A 705 1.28 15.32 -12.08
C ALA A 705 0.54 16.64 -12.35
N VAL A 706 1.00 17.75 -11.76
CA VAL A 706 0.46 19.11 -12.02
C VAL A 706 0.78 19.55 -13.44
N ILE A 707 2.02 19.41 -13.91
CA ILE A 707 2.44 19.76 -15.28
C ILE A 707 1.61 18.97 -16.31
N LEU A 708 1.38 17.68 -16.05
CA LEU A 708 0.59 16.81 -16.92
C LEU A 708 -0.92 17.01 -16.77
N SER A 709 -1.39 17.85 -15.85
CA SER A 709 -2.81 18.14 -15.69
C SER A 709 -3.40 18.74 -16.97
N PRO A 710 -4.63 18.36 -17.36
CA PRO A 710 -5.34 19.01 -18.48
C PRO A 710 -5.51 20.53 -18.31
N ARG A 711 -5.58 21.03 -17.06
CA ARG A 711 -5.73 22.47 -16.80
C ARG A 711 -4.56 23.33 -17.27
N LEU A 712 -3.41 22.71 -17.48
CA LEU A 712 -2.22 23.40 -17.96
C LEU A 712 -1.96 23.14 -19.45
N ASP A 713 -2.85 22.45 -20.19
CA ASP A 713 -2.64 22.13 -21.61
C ASP A 713 -2.21 23.37 -22.43
N ASP A 714 -2.84 24.54 -22.19
CA ASP A 714 -2.56 25.81 -22.90
C ASP A 714 -1.44 26.66 -22.27
N HIS A 715 -0.84 26.22 -21.16
CA HIS A 715 0.11 27.00 -20.36
C HIS A 715 1.38 26.24 -19.97
N ARG A 716 1.59 25.00 -20.42
CA ARG A 716 2.78 24.19 -20.12
C ARG A 716 4.08 24.90 -20.52
N ASP A 717 4.03 25.65 -21.61
CA ASP A 717 5.12 26.50 -22.10
C ASP A 717 5.41 27.72 -21.20
N ARG A 718 4.69 27.91 -20.09
CA ARG A 718 4.94 28.96 -19.07
C ARG A 718 5.37 28.41 -17.71
N VAL A 719 5.47 27.09 -17.56
CA VAL A 719 5.89 26.40 -16.33
C VAL A 719 7.36 25.97 -16.39
N ALA A 720 8.11 26.14 -15.30
CA ALA A 720 9.44 25.59 -15.11
C ALA A 720 9.44 24.69 -13.85
N LEU A 721 10.37 23.74 -13.76
CA LEU A 721 10.46 22.79 -12.66
C LEU A 721 11.85 22.84 -12.01
N LEU A 722 11.87 23.13 -10.70
CA LEU A 722 13.04 22.98 -9.85
C LEU A 722 12.78 21.80 -8.90
N SER A 723 13.23 20.61 -9.24
CA SER A 723 13.11 19.44 -8.35
C SER A 723 14.35 19.27 -7.48
N TYR A 724 14.22 18.74 -6.28
CA TYR A 724 15.39 18.48 -5.43
C TYR A 724 15.11 17.41 -4.38
N GLY A 725 16.12 16.63 -4.04
CA GLY A 725 15.94 15.45 -3.19
C GLY A 725 14.95 14.44 -3.81
N SER A 726 14.88 14.36 -5.14
CA SER A 726 13.80 13.69 -5.88
C SER A 726 13.93 12.16 -5.93
N GLN A 727 12.80 11.45 -5.87
CA GLN A 727 12.70 9.99 -6.09
C GLN A 727 12.16 9.62 -7.49
N LEU A 728 11.96 10.60 -8.37
CA LEU A 728 11.22 10.46 -9.64
C LEU A 728 11.76 9.31 -10.50
N ARG A 729 13.02 9.38 -10.94
CA ARG A 729 13.61 8.38 -11.84
C ARG A 729 13.82 7.02 -11.15
N THR A 730 14.39 7.06 -9.95
CA THR A 730 14.97 5.89 -9.29
C THR A 730 13.93 5.00 -8.59
N TYR A 731 12.85 5.55 -8.05
CA TYR A 731 11.80 4.74 -7.43
C TYR A 731 10.49 4.86 -8.18
N PHE A 732 9.89 6.04 -8.24
CA PHE A 732 8.55 6.18 -8.81
C PHE A 732 8.48 5.79 -10.28
N GLY A 733 9.46 6.17 -11.08
CA GLY A 733 9.54 5.83 -12.50
C GLY A 733 9.88 4.37 -12.78
N ARG A 734 10.47 3.66 -11.81
CA ARG A 734 10.68 2.21 -11.86
C ARG A 734 9.42 1.45 -11.39
N ILE A 735 8.75 1.92 -10.33
CA ILE A 735 7.56 1.29 -9.73
C ILE A 735 6.31 1.52 -10.58
N PHE A 736 6.15 2.71 -11.17
CA PHE A 736 5.00 3.11 -11.99
C PHE A 736 5.43 3.61 -13.39
N PRO A 737 6.04 2.77 -14.25
CA PRO A 737 6.63 3.27 -15.49
C PRO A 737 5.65 3.95 -16.47
N GLU A 738 4.38 3.57 -16.42
CA GLU A 738 3.32 4.11 -17.27
C GLU A 738 2.82 5.49 -16.79
N LEU A 739 3.08 5.84 -15.52
CA LEU A 739 2.68 7.11 -14.93
C LEU A 739 3.86 8.09 -14.82
N LEU A 740 5.04 7.57 -14.47
CA LEU A 740 6.20 8.36 -14.05
C LEU A 740 7.52 7.80 -14.61
N GLY A 741 7.45 6.86 -15.56
CA GLY A 741 8.63 6.19 -16.10
C GLY A 741 9.42 7.02 -17.12
N PRO A 742 10.49 6.45 -17.67
CA PRO A 742 11.42 7.12 -18.59
C PRO A 742 10.71 7.80 -19.77
N ARG A 743 9.70 7.13 -20.37
CA ARG A 743 8.93 7.70 -21.49
C ARG A 743 8.06 8.88 -21.09
N VAL A 744 7.47 8.85 -19.88
CA VAL A 744 6.59 9.92 -19.39
C VAL A 744 7.42 11.13 -18.95
N LEU A 745 8.53 10.89 -18.26
CA LEU A 745 9.43 11.97 -17.84
C LEU A 745 10.23 12.54 -19.02
N GLY A 746 10.56 11.72 -20.02
CA GLY A 746 11.49 12.07 -21.09
C GLY A 746 12.95 12.01 -20.64
N CYS A 747 13.27 11.12 -19.69
CA CYS A 747 14.61 10.94 -19.10
C CYS A 747 15.16 9.53 -19.38
N PRO A 748 16.49 9.31 -19.30
CA PRO A 748 17.08 7.99 -19.46
C PRO A 748 16.53 6.95 -18.46
N PRO A 749 16.37 5.68 -18.88
CA PRO A 749 15.99 4.59 -17.97
C PRO A 749 17.06 4.37 -16.89
N CYS A 750 16.67 3.82 -15.74
CA CYS A 750 17.55 3.62 -14.58
C CYS A 750 17.57 2.16 -14.14
N LEU A 751 18.74 1.62 -13.80
CA LEU A 751 18.91 0.30 -13.19
C LEU A 751 18.63 0.32 -11.69
N ALA A 752 18.40 -0.85 -11.08
CA ALA A 752 18.25 -0.96 -9.62
C ALA A 752 19.59 -0.87 -8.90
N ALA A 753 19.56 -0.38 -7.65
CA ALA A 753 20.68 -0.48 -6.71
C ALA A 753 21.18 -1.93 -6.55
N ASP A 754 22.49 -2.15 -6.51
CA ASP A 754 23.10 -3.48 -6.39
C ASP A 754 23.50 -3.78 -4.94
N LEU A 755 22.84 -4.75 -4.28
CA LEU A 755 23.09 -5.13 -2.88
C LEU A 755 24.56 -5.44 -2.56
N ARG A 756 25.34 -5.86 -3.56
CA ARG A 756 26.69 -6.42 -3.39
C ARG A 756 27.78 -5.37 -3.52
N THR A 757 27.55 -4.19 -4.07
CA THR A 757 28.62 -3.21 -4.28
C THR A 757 28.75 -2.26 -3.08
N PRO A 758 29.92 -1.66 -2.82
CA PRO A 758 30.03 -0.60 -1.81
C PRO A 758 29.21 0.65 -2.18
N ASP A 759 29.24 1.05 -3.45
CA ASP A 759 28.31 2.05 -4.01
C ASP A 759 27.09 1.32 -4.63
N PRO A 760 25.86 1.48 -4.10
CA PRO A 760 24.65 0.88 -4.68
C PRO A 760 24.45 1.19 -6.17
N TRP A 761 24.92 2.34 -6.66
CA TRP A 761 24.68 2.82 -8.03
C TRP A 761 25.87 2.64 -8.96
N ALA A 762 26.90 1.88 -8.56
CA ALA A 762 28.08 1.64 -9.40
C ALA A 762 27.71 1.10 -10.80
N ARG A 763 26.78 0.15 -10.87
CA ARG A 763 26.33 -0.43 -12.15
C ARG A 763 25.61 0.57 -13.05
N GLU A 764 24.82 1.46 -12.45
CA GLU A 764 24.12 2.52 -13.18
C GLU A 764 25.13 3.48 -13.79
N ARG A 765 26.09 3.96 -12.99
CA ARG A 765 27.16 4.86 -13.46
C ARG A 765 27.98 4.28 -14.60
N SER A 766 28.25 2.97 -14.58
CA SER A 766 28.94 2.31 -15.68
C SER A 766 28.09 2.25 -16.97
N ALA A 767 26.76 2.16 -16.84
CA ALA A 767 25.84 2.01 -17.96
C ALA A 767 25.42 3.35 -18.61
N GLU A 768 25.63 4.49 -17.96
CA GLU A 768 25.20 5.84 -18.41
C GLU A 768 25.88 6.36 -19.69
N HIS A 769 26.81 5.62 -20.29
CA HIS A 769 27.52 6.02 -21.51
C HIS A 769 26.73 5.83 -22.83
N GLY A 770 25.44 5.50 -22.75
CA GLY A 770 24.57 5.38 -23.94
C GLY A 770 24.02 6.73 -24.41
N PRO A 771 23.66 6.89 -25.70
CA PRO A 771 23.03 8.11 -26.20
C PRO A 771 21.70 8.38 -25.48
N ALA A 772 21.46 9.65 -25.15
CA ALA A 772 20.21 10.06 -24.52
C ALA A 772 19.01 9.76 -25.44
N PRO A 773 17.89 9.24 -24.91
CA PRO A 773 16.70 9.01 -25.72
C PRO A 773 16.15 10.34 -26.25
N VAL A 774 15.67 10.36 -27.51
CA VAL A 774 14.93 11.50 -28.04
C VAL A 774 13.57 11.56 -27.31
N PRO A 775 13.30 12.63 -26.55
CA PRO A 775 12.09 12.70 -25.73
C PRO A 775 10.85 12.95 -26.61
N ASP A 776 9.75 12.25 -26.31
CA ASP A 776 8.44 12.53 -26.92
C ASP A 776 7.99 13.95 -26.51
N HIS A 777 7.46 14.75 -27.44
CA HIS A 777 7.00 16.11 -27.17
C HIS A 777 5.90 16.20 -26.11
N ARG A 778 5.18 15.10 -25.84
CA ARG A 778 4.15 14.98 -24.79
C ARG A 778 4.70 14.50 -23.44
N SER A 779 5.99 14.15 -23.37
CA SER A 779 6.66 13.86 -22.09
C SER A 779 6.83 15.14 -21.28
N VAL A 780 7.13 15.03 -19.98
CA VAL A 780 7.41 16.20 -19.12
C VAL A 780 8.58 17.01 -19.68
N TYR A 781 9.71 16.36 -19.98
CA TYR A 781 10.85 17.03 -20.60
C TYR A 781 10.51 17.62 -21.96
N GLY A 782 9.70 16.92 -22.78
CA GLY A 782 9.20 17.43 -24.05
C GLY A 782 8.38 18.73 -23.92
N HIS A 783 7.49 18.79 -22.93
CA HIS A 783 6.69 19.99 -22.62
C HIS A 783 7.52 21.15 -22.09
N LEU A 784 8.55 20.87 -21.29
CA LEU A 784 9.44 21.89 -20.75
C LEU A 784 10.49 22.33 -21.78
N GLY A 785 10.77 21.53 -22.81
CA GLY A 785 11.70 21.80 -23.90
C GLY A 785 13.19 21.66 -23.50
N PRO A 786 14.12 21.68 -24.48
CA PRO A 786 15.56 21.46 -24.27
C PRO A 786 16.30 22.63 -23.58
N GLY A 787 15.58 23.63 -23.06
CA GLY A 787 16.14 24.77 -22.34
C GLY A 787 16.32 24.50 -20.85
N PRO A 788 16.72 25.51 -20.05
CA PRO A 788 16.99 25.35 -18.62
C PRO A 788 15.73 25.12 -17.76
N ARG A 789 14.58 24.87 -18.37
CA ARG A 789 13.23 24.86 -17.76
C ARG A 789 12.98 23.70 -16.79
N TRP A 790 13.92 22.76 -16.72
CA TRP A 790 13.97 21.78 -15.66
C TRP A 790 15.38 21.71 -15.07
N ARG A 791 15.49 21.96 -13.77
CA ARG A 791 16.69 21.70 -12.98
C ARG A 791 16.37 20.75 -11.83
N SER A 792 17.27 19.81 -11.56
CA SER A 792 17.15 18.88 -10.45
C SER A 792 18.39 18.89 -9.58
N LEU A 793 18.23 19.09 -8.27
CA LEU A 793 19.36 19.09 -7.33
C LEU A 793 19.43 17.80 -6.53
N TRP A 794 20.63 17.22 -6.44
CA TRP A 794 20.87 16.01 -5.68
C TRP A 794 22.25 16.05 -5.01
N ARG A 795 22.47 15.20 -4.00
CA ARG A 795 23.77 15.03 -3.34
C ARG A 795 23.94 13.63 -2.75
N ARG A 796 25.19 13.19 -2.57
CA ARG A 796 25.54 11.84 -2.08
C ARG A 796 25.15 11.56 -0.63
N THR A 797 25.00 12.61 0.19
CA THR A 797 24.56 12.51 1.60
C THR A 797 23.04 12.41 1.74
N ASP A 798 22.29 12.54 0.65
CA ASP A 798 20.85 12.39 0.64
C ASP A 798 20.46 10.91 0.59
N TYR A 799 19.80 10.42 1.64
CA TYR A 799 19.37 9.04 1.77
C TYR A 799 18.10 8.71 0.97
N LEU A 800 17.43 9.73 0.40
CA LEU A 800 16.21 9.60 -0.40
C LEU A 800 16.25 10.35 -1.74
N GLY A 801 17.20 11.25 -1.94
CA GLY A 801 17.33 12.05 -3.14
C GLY A 801 18.28 11.45 -4.16
N PHE A 802 17.85 11.42 -5.42
CA PHE A 802 18.58 10.85 -6.54
C PHE A 802 18.63 11.84 -7.73
N PRO A 803 19.60 11.69 -8.64
CA PRO A 803 19.54 12.36 -9.93
C PRO A 803 18.33 11.88 -10.74
N VAL A 804 17.71 12.80 -11.49
CA VAL A 804 16.52 12.56 -12.32
C VAL A 804 16.89 12.26 -13.77
N TRP A 805 18.09 12.62 -14.22
CA TRP A 805 18.63 12.29 -15.53
C TRP A 805 19.72 11.22 -15.44
N GLY A 806 20.70 11.42 -14.56
CA GLY A 806 21.87 10.55 -14.45
C GLY A 806 22.96 11.09 -13.52
N TYR A 807 23.89 10.22 -13.14
CA TYR A 807 25.07 10.56 -12.34
C TYR A 807 26.21 11.17 -13.18
N ALA A 808 26.23 10.94 -14.49
CA ALA A 808 27.14 11.60 -15.42
C ALA A 808 26.88 13.11 -15.46
N GLU A 809 27.94 13.92 -15.33
CA GLU A 809 27.85 15.39 -15.39
C GLU A 809 27.94 15.93 -16.82
N LYS A 810 28.71 15.24 -17.68
CA LYS A 810 28.85 15.60 -19.08
C LYS A 810 27.51 15.41 -19.80
N GLU A 811 27.06 16.44 -20.51
CA GLU A 811 25.81 16.41 -21.29
C GLU A 811 24.53 16.21 -20.44
N ASN A 812 24.59 16.46 -19.12
CA ASN A 812 23.41 16.37 -18.24
C ASN A 812 22.55 17.65 -18.30
N PRO A 813 21.36 17.60 -18.92
CA PRO A 813 20.56 18.79 -19.16
C PRO A 813 19.69 19.16 -17.95
N ILE A 814 19.64 18.35 -16.88
CA ILE A 814 18.71 18.55 -15.76
C ILE A 814 19.44 18.61 -14.41
N ASP A 815 20.28 17.63 -14.10
CA ASP A 815 20.82 17.46 -12.74
C ASP A 815 22.00 18.39 -12.45
N ARG A 816 22.05 18.91 -11.22
CA ARG A 816 23.17 19.63 -10.64
C ARG A 816 23.48 19.09 -9.25
N VAL A 817 24.75 18.93 -8.92
CA VAL A 817 25.19 18.45 -7.61
C VAL A 817 25.07 19.60 -6.60
N ALA A 818 24.27 19.41 -5.54
CA ALA A 818 24.14 20.36 -4.46
C ALA A 818 25.26 20.20 -3.41
N ALA A 819 25.56 21.30 -2.71
CA ALA A 819 26.49 21.27 -1.59
C ALA A 819 26.06 20.27 -0.51
N ARG A 820 27.04 19.52 0.01
CA ARG A 820 26.85 18.56 1.12
C ARG A 820 27.02 19.20 2.49
N VAL A 821 27.67 20.36 2.53
CA VAL A 821 27.95 21.12 3.75
C VAL A 821 27.59 22.57 3.47
N VAL A 822 26.85 23.19 4.38
CA VAL A 822 26.51 24.62 4.32
C VAL A 822 27.02 25.27 5.61
N LYS A 823 27.58 26.48 5.47
CA LYS A 823 28.02 27.29 6.60
C LYS A 823 26.81 28.02 7.19
N VAL A 824 26.53 27.79 8.47
CA VAL A 824 25.46 28.45 9.24
C VAL A 824 26.13 29.19 10.40
N GLY A 825 26.33 30.50 10.23
CA GLY A 825 27.16 31.30 11.13
C GLY A 825 28.62 30.84 11.12
N TYR A 826 29.14 30.42 12.26
CA TYR A 826 30.50 29.86 12.41
C TYR A 826 30.57 28.33 12.30
N LEU A 827 29.42 27.65 12.20
CA LEU A 827 29.32 26.18 12.16
C LEU A 827 29.12 25.67 10.73
N TYR A 828 29.58 24.44 10.50
CA TYR A 828 29.32 23.69 9.28
C TYR A 828 28.25 22.64 9.56
N GLU A 829 27.14 22.69 8.82
CA GLU A 829 26.05 21.73 8.92
C GLU A 829 26.09 20.77 7.73
N ILE A 830 26.12 19.46 8.03
CA ILE A 830 26.02 18.41 7.01
C ILE A 830 24.58 18.34 6.50
N GLN A 831 24.40 18.63 5.23
CA GLN A 831 23.11 18.59 4.57
C GLN A 831 22.80 17.16 4.08
N THR A 832 21.59 16.68 4.35
CA THR A 832 21.15 15.30 4.02
C THR A 832 19.97 15.30 3.06
N HIS A 833 18.73 15.11 3.52
CA HIS A 833 17.54 15.15 2.65
C HIS A 833 16.88 16.54 2.60
N SER A 834 17.05 17.36 3.64
CA SER A 834 16.47 18.71 3.75
C SER A 834 17.50 19.80 3.48
N GLY A 835 17.10 21.07 3.40
CA GLY A 835 18.04 22.20 3.34
C GLY A 835 18.62 22.50 1.96
N TYR A 836 18.05 21.94 0.88
CA TYR A 836 18.38 22.34 -0.50
C TYR A 836 18.19 23.85 -0.75
N PRO A 837 17.11 24.52 -0.29
CA PRO A 837 16.92 25.96 -0.51
C PRO A 837 18.04 26.85 0.05
N ARG A 838 18.81 26.35 1.03
CA ARG A 838 19.93 27.08 1.65
C ARG A 838 21.21 27.01 0.83
N THR A 839 21.25 26.19 -0.21
CA THR A 839 22.43 25.99 -1.06
C THR A 839 22.52 27.04 -2.16
N GLU A 840 23.74 27.40 -2.56
CA GLU A 840 23.97 28.30 -3.69
C GLU A 840 23.42 27.72 -5.00
N GLN A 841 23.51 26.39 -5.16
CA GLN A 841 23.01 25.70 -6.35
C GLN A 841 21.49 25.86 -6.52
N TYR A 842 20.74 25.97 -5.43
CA TYR A 842 19.31 26.27 -5.49
C TYR A 842 19.04 27.68 -6.01
N ARG A 843 19.74 28.68 -5.48
CA ARG A 843 19.58 30.08 -5.93
C ARG A 843 19.98 30.24 -7.39
N SER A 844 21.09 29.61 -7.79
CA SER A 844 21.55 29.60 -9.18
C SER A 844 20.52 28.98 -10.13
N ALA A 845 19.98 27.80 -9.78
CA ALA A 845 18.96 27.14 -10.58
C ALA A 845 17.65 27.96 -10.65
N LEU A 846 17.22 28.57 -9.55
CA LEU A 846 16.04 29.43 -9.52
C LEU A 846 16.19 30.64 -10.44
N THR A 847 17.36 31.29 -10.40
CA THR A 847 17.71 32.43 -11.26
C THR A 847 17.67 32.01 -12.73
N GLU A 848 18.33 30.91 -13.07
CA GLU A 848 18.35 30.33 -14.42
C GLU A 848 16.93 30.03 -14.95
N LEU A 849 16.07 29.46 -14.10
CA LEU A 849 14.69 29.10 -14.43
C LEU A 849 13.76 30.32 -14.58
N SER A 850 14.01 31.38 -13.80
CA SER A 850 13.22 32.62 -13.85
C SER A 850 13.42 33.37 -15.18
N GLY A 851 14.62 33.25 -15.77
CA GLY A 851 15.03 34.03 -16.94
C GLY A 851 15.29 35.51 -16.64
N VAL A 852 15.36 35.89 -15.36
CA VAL A 852 15.79 37.22 -14.90
C VAL A 852 17.32 37.20 -14.81
N ALA A 853 18.01 38.07 -15.56
CA ALA A 853 19.46 38.22 -15.45
C ALA A 853 19.81 38.88 -14.11
N ASN A 854 20.83 38.38 -13.40
CA ASN A 854 21.37 39.03 -12.22
C ASN A 854 21.75 40.49 -12.56
N GLN A 855 21.13 41.46 -11.89
CA GLN A 855 21.87 42.66 -11.54
C GLN A 855 22.83 42.25 -10.40
N PRO A 856 24.14 42.46 -10.53
CA PRO A 856 25.06 42.20 -9.43
C PRO A 856 24.61 43.03 -8.24
N SER A 857 24.34 42.39 -7.11
CA SER A 857 24.26 43.08 -5.83
C SER A 857 25.64 43.65 -5.56
N ASP A 858 25.79 44.98 -5.66
CA ASP A 858 27.00 45.64 -5.20
C ASP A 858 27.28 45.18 -3.76
N PRO A 859 28.51 44.77 -3.44
CA PRO A 859 28.88 44.54 -2.06
C PRO A 859 28.71 45.89 -1.36
N ALA A 860 27.86 45.92 -0.33
CA ALA A 860 27.74 47.06 0.55
C ALA A 860 29.16 47.50 0.96
N GLU A 861 29.54 48.71 0.55
CA GLU A 861 30.75 49.36 1.03
C GLU A 861 30.75 49.30 2.57
N PRO A 862 31.86 48.92 3.21
CA PRO A 862 32.01 49.09 4.65
C PRO A 862 31.76 50.57 4.96
N GLY A 863 30.71 50.84 5.74
CA GLY A 863 30.32 52.19 6.13
C GLY A 863 31.52 52.96 6.67
N ALA A 864 31.69 54.16 6.13
CA ALA A 864 32.65 55.14 6.60
C ALA A 864 32.48 55.38 8.11
N ASP A 865 33.63 55.43 8.80
CA ASP A 865 33.79 55.79 10.20
C ASP A 865 32.94 57.01 10.60
N PRO A 866 32.10 56.92 11.64
CA PRO A 866 31.64 58.11 12.34
C PRO A 866 32.72 58.53 13.36
N ASN A 867 33.39 59.63 13.04
CA ASN A 867 34.06 60.62 13.91
C ASN A 867 34.40 60.19 15.36
N PRO A 868 35.68 60.29 15.81
CA PRO A 868 36.05 60.02 17.19
C PRO A 868 35.51 61.11 18.14
N ALA A 869 34.82 60.69 19.21
CA ALA A 869 34.42 61.58 20.30
C ALA A 869 35.64 62.10 21.08
N PRO A 870 35.60 63.31 21.69
CA PRO A 870 36.73 63.84 22.45
C PRO A 870 36.87 63.12 23.80
N ALA A 871 38.12 62.88 24.20
CA ALA A 871 38.48 62.23 25.46
C ALA A 871 38.03 63.06 26.69
N PRO A 872 37.52 62.43 27.77
CA PRO A 872 37.35 63.10 29.05
C PRO A 872 38.67 63.10 29.85
N GLN A 873 38.94 64.24 30.49
CA GLN A 873 39.91 64.38 31.59
C GLN A 873 39.41 63.70 32.86
#